data_AF-A0A6L7WE78-F1
#
_entry.id   AF-A0A6L7WE78-F1
#
_cell.length_a   1.000
_cell.length_b   1.000
_cell.length_c   1.000
_cell.angle_alpha   90.00
_cell.angle_beta   90.00
_cell.angle_gamma   90.00
#
_symmetry.space_group_name_H-M   'P 1'
#
loop_
_entity.id
_entity.type
_entity.pdbx_description
1 polymer ?
#
loop_
_entity_poly.entity_id
_entity_poly.type
_entity_poly.pdbx_seq_one_letter_code
_entity_poly.pdbx_strand_id
1 'polypeptide(L)'
;MYRATQLRKLTITLTAFALLAAFAARGAPPPALAEHPECEVHALGTLSAEPDTPLTASGRWTTDDCDSRFRTGSDAFTYSFEVAEAGRVRIDLASSEADSFLYLMAEDGARIADNDDGASGINARIERNLEPGSYLVEATTVGGRARGPADFSLSVTRLSCDPIDLGVLVPGTDLTATGTWSIETCGSQIVADHPAYNYTFTLAEPARVRIELLSEHGDPVLSLASPTLGVIGANDDGADGRGSRIEQYMAAGLYVIEATTYLQGDLQPLVADFELTVHVVDEAARQQEFLLKVEATSFPDQVIAGEPFEVDYRVGNIGGGDLPEDSQVIVYAVAPRIWEPIRSVPPELWQAGASYHSSSVTASAVSTWTDELHPITVVLPRPGPSWVFVAVIAFDEDDNEIAFHGIWRTVTAVSGPTYGPVRVTLDGVEYDVIAAADDEGMVETWVIRRDRPAAEVPAGIRGEATYIAAVQAVLLEGASEAAAAASVAAPAEASPVMLTNASSSTLLQDFAARYVDVIGRLGIADSFQPGDAVNPLAVEELTLDLAGTASAQYASLAASWAALRERIADGDPLTFDEAREVQVQVTYAERVLWPAITAGEIVTAARTAESGWADPAVRERVSALARESTCDARSARAGLEAAAGEAIEGFAELHLAMGAALRVHESAVEAVLCGVAGFDAANATFVSRLGSAAPRVERPTPPSPVSFQIVARLGADGRVEHGVELANGERILPERRYLQADAPVGEWRASSDVEVEDGVLGQVSARWLEDGRVEWRFVGADGEVTEPDVRFLPADVPEGVWFQSTRIVATPDD
;
A
#
# COMPACT_ATOMS: atom_id res chain seq x y z
N MET A 1 -44.65 51.05 3.64
CA MET A 1 -45.76 51.32 2.70
C MET A 1 -45.89 50.11 1.79
N TYR A 2 -47.05 49.44 1.86
CA TYR A 2 -47.55 48.32 1.04
C TYR A 2 -46.68 47.05 0.92
N ARG A 3 -46.93 46.00 1.72
CA ARG A 3 -47.98 44.96 1.61
C ARG A 3 -47.66 43.94 0.49
N ALA A 4 -47.34 42.68 0.84
CA ALA A 4 -48.30 41.62 1.21
C ALA A 4 -49.08 41.12 -0.02
N THR A 5 -49.40 39.86 -0.30
CA THR A 5 -49.28 38.51 0.30
C THR A 5 -50.05 37.60 -0.70
N GLN A 6 -50.06 36.28 -0.44
CA GLN A 6 -51.12 35.31 -0.80
C GLN A 6 -50.91 34.56 -2.12
N LEU A 7 -51.11 33.23 -2.24
CA LEU A 7 -51.72 32.20 -1.38
C LEU A 7 -51.30 30.85 -2.03
N ARG A 8 -50.58 29.95 -1.35
CA ARG A 8 -51.07 28.79 -0.56
C ARG A 8 -51.96 27.77 -1.30
N LYS A 9 -51.48 26.50 -1.24
CA LYS A 9 -52.23 25.22 -1.16
C LYS A 9 -52.82 24.72 -2.50
N LEU A 10 -52.78 23.44 -2.86
CA LEU A 10 -52.98 22.23 -2.06
C LEU A 10 -52.40 21.00 -2.79
N THR A 11 -51.90 20.05 -2.02
CA THR A 11 -51.39 18.72 -2.35
C THR A 11 -52.50 17.73 -2.78
N ILE A 12 -52.10 16.61 -3.43
CA ILE A 12 -52.67 15.23 -3.35
C ILE A 12 -53.15 14.59 -4.68
N THR A 13 -52.21 13.81 -5.22
CA THR A 13 -52.27 12.42 -5.77
C THR A 13 -52.88 12.03 -7.12
N LEU A 14 -52.11 11.10 -7.70
CA LEU A 14 -52.45 9.87 -8.42
C LEU A 14 -52.63 9.98 -9.95
N THR A 15 -51.50 9.73 -10.62
CA THR A 15 -51.29 8.65 -11.60
C THR A 15 -52.43 8.36 -12.59
N ALA A 16 -52.15 8.56 -13.88
CA ALA A 16 -52.13 7.48 -14.88
C ALA A 16 -52.33 8.01 -16.31
N PHE A 17 -51.40 7.61 -17.16
CA PHE A 17 -51.58 7.26 -18.57
C PHE A 17 -51.73 8.33 -19.67
N ALA A 18 -50.75 8.20 -20.58
CA ALA A 18 -50.82 8.34 -22.04
C ALA A 18 -50.78 9.76 -22.61
N LEU A 19 -49.63 10.16 -23.17
CA LEU A 19 -49.27 9.97 -24.60
C LEU A 19 -50.27 10.69 -25.53
N LEU A 20 -49.88 11.79 -26.18
CA LEU A 20 -49.07 11.78 -27.41
C LEU A 20 -49.05 13.18 -28.03
N ALA A 21 -47.91 13.50 -28.64
CA ALA A 21 -47.73 14.41 -29.78
C ALA A 21 -47.97 15.92 -29.57
N ALA A 22 -46.84 16.65 -29.52
CA ALA A 22 -46.34 17.46 -30.64
C ALA A 22 -45.62 18.71 -30.12
N PHE A 23 -44.30 18.62 -29.99
CA PHE A 23 -43.44 19.79 -30.03
C PHE A 23 -42.32 19.51 -31.03
N ALA A 24 -42.38 20.21 -32.16
CA ALA A 24 -41.37 20.16 -33.20
C ALA A 24 -40.50 21.43 -33.17
N ALA A 25 -39.19 21.20 -33.33
CA ALA A 25 -38.15 22.06 -33.86
C ALA A 25 -37.54 23.17 -32.97
N ARG A 26 -36.48 22.84 -32.23
CA ARG A 26 -35.06 23.15 -32.58
C ARG A 26 -34.12 22.80 -31.42
N GLY A 27 -33.54 21.61 -31.50
CA GLY A 27 -32.27 21.24 -30.89
C GLY A 27 -31.58 20.33 -31.89
N ALA A 28 -30.39 20.71 -32.36
CA ALA A 28 -29.58 19.77 -33.13
C ALA A 28 -29.22 18.60 -32.18
N PRO A 29 -29.38 17.34 -32.61
CA PRO A 29 -28.93 16.22 -31.80
C PRO A 29 -27.40 16.28 -31.67
N PRO A 30 -26.81 15.70 -30.61
CA PRO A 30 -25.41 15.29 -30.67
C PRO A 30 -25.18 14.43 -31.93
N PRO A 31 -23.96 14.36 -32.48
CA PRO A 31 -23.68 13.42 -33.55
C PRO A 31 -24.18 12.04 -33.10
N ALA A 32 -25.03 11.44 -33.91
CA ALA A 32 -25.46 10.08 -33.69
C ALA A 32 -24.19 9.24 -33.51
N LEU A 33 -24.09 8.52 -32.40
CA LEU A 33 -23.34 7.27 -32.37
C LEU A 33 -23.70 6.56 -33.67
N ALA A 34 -22.70 6.23 -34.47
CA ALA A 34 -22.91 5.46 -35.68
C ALA A 34 -23.85 4.30 -35.31
N GLU A 35 -24.97 4.16 -36.01
CA GLU A 35 -25.82 2.99 -35.93
C GLU A 35 -24.94 1.81 -36.35
N HIS A 36 -24.30 1.16 -35.37
CA HIS A 36 -23.80 -0.19 -35.55
C HIS A 36 -25.01 -1.04 -35.93
N PRO A 37 -24.91 -1.93 -36.94
CA PRO A 37 -25.96 -2.91 -37.17
C PRO A 37 -26.25 -3.59 -35.83
N GLU A 38 -27.53 -3.68 -35.44
CA GLU A 38 -27.92 -4.21 -34.13
C GLU A 38 -27.23 -5.56 -33.90
N CYS A 39 -26.23 -5.56 -33.01
CA CYS A 39 -25.51 -6.76 -32.69
C CYS A 39 -26.44 -7.74 -32.02
N GLU A 40 -26.77 -8.82 -32.73
CA GLU A 40 -27.70 -9.83 -32.26
C GLU A 40 -27.15 -10.46 -30.98
N VAL A 41 -27.98 -10.48 -29.93
CA VAL A 41 -27.68 -11.22 -28.71
C VAL A 41 -28.25 -12.62 -28.86
N HIS A 42 -27.38 -13.63 -28.85
CA HIS A 42 -27.79 -15.03 -29.02
C HIS A 42 -28.11 -15.68 -27.68
N ALA A 43 -29.32 -16.23 -27.53
CA ALA A 43 -29.71 -16.90 -26.30
C ALA A 43 -29.12 -18.32 -26.18
N LEU A 44 -28.33 -18.57 -25.13
CA LEU A 44 -27.81 -19.90 -24.78
C LEU A 44 -28.83 -20.75 -24.00
N GLY A 45 -29.72 -20.08 -23.26
CA GLY A 45 -30.73 -20.70 -22.41
C GLY A 45 -30.46 -20.52 -20.92
N THR A 46 -31.13 -21.33 -20.10
CA THR A 46 -31.03 -21.29 -18.64
C THR A 46 -30.02 -22.32 -18.16
N LEU A 47 -29.03 -21.87 -17.37
CA LEU A 47 -28.03 -22.73 -16.75
C LEU A 47 -28.72 -23.61 -15.70
N SER A 48 -28.52 -24.93 -15.83
CA SER A 48 -29.13 -25.92 -14.95
C SER A 48 -28.73 -25.70 -13.49
N ALA A 49 -29.63 -26.06 -12.57
CA ALA A 49 -29.27 -26.19 -11.15
C ALA A 49 -28.30 -27.36 -10.92
N GLU A 50 -28.35 -28.40 -11.74
CA GLU A 50 -27.38 -29.50 -11.69
C GLU A 50 -26.00 -29.02 -12.17
N PRO A 51 -24.93 -29.18 -11.38
CA PRO A 51 -23.57 -28.86 -11.79
C PRO A 51 -23.14 -29.63 -13.05
N ASP A 52 -22.11 -29.13 -13.72
CA ASP A 52 -21.41 -29.81 -14.84
C ASP A 52 -22.28 -30.09 -16.09
N THR A 53 -23.43 -29.42 -16.21
CA THR A 53 -24.23 -29.40 -17.44
C THR A 53 -23.99 -28.08 -18.20
N PRO A 54 -23.08 -28.05 -19.19
CA PRO A 54 -22.70 -26.81 -19.86
C PRO A 54 -23.78 -26.34 -20.84
N LEU A 55 -23.99 -25.03 -20.90
CA LEU A 55 -24.53 -24.37 -22.08
C LEU A 55 -23.39 -24.14 -23.06
N THR A 56 -23.58 -24.48 -24.33
CA THR A 56 -22.50 -24.37 -25.33
C THR A 56 -22.94 -23.60 -26.55
N ALA A 57 -21.98 -22.89 -27.13
CA ALA A 57 -22.09 -22.29 -28.45
C ALA A 57 -20.78 -22.45 -29.21
N SER A 58 -20.86 -22.33 -30.52
CA SER A 58 -19.70 -22.17 -31.39
C SER A 58 -20.01 -21.12 -32.43
N GLY A 59 -18.96 -20.48 -32.93
CA GLY A 59 -19.06 -19.44 -33.92
C GLY A 59 -17.75 -19.27 -34.65
N ARG A 60 -17.73 -18.27 -35.53
CA ARG A 60 -16.54 -17.88 -36.27
C ARG A 60 -16.48 -16.37 -36.32
N TRP A 61 -15.41 -15.78 -35.79
CA TRP A 61 -15.15 -14.36 -35.94
C TRP A 61 -14.76 -14.05 -37.38
N THR A 62 -15.36 -13.02 -37.96
CA THR A 62 -15.10 -12.50 -39.30
C THR A 62 -15.23 -10.97 -39.26
N THR A 63 -14.62 -10.27 -40.20
CA THR A 63 -14.68 -8.80 -40.27
C THR A 63 -16.07 -8.24 -40.59
N ASP A 64 -17.03 -9.11 -40.90
CA ASP A 64 -18.44 -8.75 -41.11
C ASP A 64 -19.26 -8.86 -39.81
N ASP A 65 -18.68 -9.40 -38.74
CA ASP A 65 -19.32 -9.53 -37.43
C ASP A 65 -19.24 -8.23 -36.60
N CYS A 66 -19.92 -8.26 -35.47
CA CYS A 66 -20.02 -7.12 -34.58
C CYS A 66 -18.69 -6.68 -33.99
N ASP A 67 -18.54 -5.37 -33.82
CA ASP A 67 -17.44 -4.80 -33.06
C ASP A 67 -17.64 -5.14 -31.57
N SER A 68 -16.56 -5.55 -30.90
CA SER A 68 -16.55 -5.67 -29.44
C SER A 68 -16.93 -4.33 -28.79
N ARG A 69 -17.78 -4.39 -27.77
CA ARG A 69 -18.23 -3.21 -27.01
C ARG A 69 -17.11 -2.56 -26.22
N PHE A 70 -16.10 -3.35 -25.84
CA PHE A 70 -15.01 -2.91 -24.96
C PHE A 70 -13.64 -2.95 -25.63
N ARG A 71 -13.51 -3.57 -26.81
CA ARG A 71 -12.24 -3.64 -27.56
C ARG A 71 -12.42 -3.13 -28.98
N THR A 72 -12.10 -1.85 -29.17
CA THR A 72 -12.12 -1.20 -30.48
C THR A 72 -11.28 -1.99 -31.48
N GLY A 73 -11.89 -2.38 -32.60
CA GLY A 73 -11.21 -3.08 -33.68
C GLY A 73 -11.11 -4.60 -33.51
N SER A 74 -11.83 -5.23 -32.57
CA SER A 74 -12.00 -6.69 -32.48
C SER A 74 -13.42 -7.11 -32.88
N ASP A 75 -13.54 -8.32 -33.44
CA ASP A 75 -14.83 -8.94 -33.77
C ASP A 75 -15.39 -9.68 -32.55
N ALA A 76 -16.71 -9.64 -32.36
CA ALA A 76 -17.36 -10.15 -31.15
C ALA A 76 -18.73 -10.77 -31.42
N PHE A 77 -19.05 -11.78 -30.60
CA PHE A 77 -20.40 -12.32 -30.45
C PHE A 77 -20.88 -12.09 -29.02
N THR A 78 -22.11 -11.59 -28.86
CA THR A 78 -22.74 -11.49 -27.54
C THR A 78 -23.76 -12.60 -27.36
N TYR A 79 -23.65 -13.33 -26.25
CA TYR A 79 -24.60 -14.35 -25.85
C TYR A 79 -25.27 -13.98 -24.53
N SER A 80 -26.53 -14.39 -24.35
CA SER A 80 -27.24 -14.26 -23.08
C SER A 80 -27.53 -15.62 -22.46
N PHE A 81 -27.39 -15.73 -21.14
CA PHE A 81 -27.79 -16.91 -20.37
C PHE A 81 -28.46 -16.50 -19.06
N GLU A 82 -29.31 -17.38 -18.53
CA GLU A 82 -29.96 -17.19 -17.23
C GLU A 82 -29.34 -18.09 -16.18
N VAL A 83 -29.04 -17.55 -15.00
CA VAL A 83 -28.65 -18.29 -13.80
C VAL A 83 -29.89 -18.51 -12.95
N ALA A 84 -30.31 -19.76 -12.77
CA ALA A 84 -31.51 -20.08 -12.00
C ALA A 84 -31.28 -20.05 -10.48
N GLU A 85 -30.08 -20.39 -10.04
CA GLU A 85 -29.69 -20.50 -8.64
C GLU A 85 -28.29 -19.91 -8.43
N ALA A 86 -28.09 -19.26 -7.28
CA ALA A 86 -26.78 -18.72 -6.91
C ALA A 86 -25.72 -19.82 -6.95
N GLY A 87 -24.56 -19.55 -7.55
CA GLY A 87 -23.51 -20.55 -7.63
C GLY A 87 -22.27 -20.06 -8.35
N ARG A 88 -21.21 -20.88 -8.26
CA ARG A 88 -19.98 -20.65 -9.01
C ARG A 88 -20.19 -21.06 -10.46
N VAL A 89 -19.93 -20.13 -11.38
CA VAL A 89 -20.07 -20.31 -12.82
C VAL A 89 -18.71 -20.14 -13.48
N ARG A 90 -18.34 -21.11 -14.32
CA ARG A 90 -17.18 -21.08 -15.22
C ARG A 90 -17.65 -20.79 -16.64
N ILE A 91 -16.95 -19.87 -17.30
CA ILE A 91 -17.14 -19.51 -18.70
C ILE A 91 -15.82 -19.74 -19.41
N ASP A 92 -15.80 -20.65 -20.37
CA ASP A 92 -14.63 -20.98 -21.18
C ASP A 92 -14.84 -20.53 -22.62
N LEU A 93 -13.85 -19.86 -23.19
CA LEU A 93 -13.79 -19.54 -24.60
C LEU A 93 -12.49 -20.08 -25.18
N ALA A 94 -12.62 -20.96 -26.17
CA ALA A 94 -11.49 -21.60 -26.80
C ALA A 94 -11.44 -21.35 -28.30
N SER A 95 -10.23 -21.10 -28.81
CA SER A 95 -9.93 -21.05 -30.23
C SER A 95 -8.49 -21.49 -30.48
N SER A 96 -8.27 -22.30 -31.51
CA SER A 96 -6.93 -22.69 -31.95
C SER A 96 -6.29 -21.70 -32.92
N GLU A 97 -7.06 -20.71 -33.40
CA GLU A 97 -6.69 -19.81 -34.49
C GLU A 97 -6.55 -18.35 -34.04
N ALA A 98 -7.27 -17.97 -32.99
CA ALA A 98 -7.22 -16.64 -32.41
C ALA A 98 -7.08 -16.69 -30.90
N ASP A 99 -6.41 -15.66 -30.39
CA ASP A 99 -6.21 -15.42 -28.96
C ASP A 99 -7.52 -14.91 -28.35
N SER A 100 -8.12 -15.73 -27.50
CA SER A 100 -9.50 -15.56 -27.02
C SER A 100 -9.56 -14.53 -25.90
N PHE A 101 -10.66 -13.77 -25.82
CA PHE A 101 -10.90 -12.81 -24.74
C PHE A 101 -12.40 -12.82 -24.38
N LEU A 102 -12.71 -12.81 -23.09
CA LEU A 102 -14.09 -12.84 -22.57
C LEU A 102 -14.45 -11.55 -21.84
N TYR A 103 -15.68 -11.07 -22.03
CA TYR A 103 -16.33 -10.16 -21.10
C TYR A 103 -17.60 -10.80 -20.53
N LEU A 104 -17.76 -10.77 -19.22
CA LEU A 104 -18.99 -11.08 -18.51
C LEU A 104 -19.66 -9.77 -18.07
N MET A 105 -20.95 -9.63 -18.35
CA MET A 105 -21.74 -8.44 -18.05
C MET A 105 -23.07 -8.80 -17.37
N ALA A 106 -23.62 -7.84 -16.64
CA ALA A 106 -25.00 -7.86 -16.18
C ALA A 106 -25.97 -7.64 -17.35
N GLU A 107 -27.26 -7.88 -17.12
CA GLU A 107 -28.34 -7.72 -18.13
C GLU A 107 -28.38 -6.30 -18.74
N ASP A 108 -28.03 -5.27 -17.95
CA ASP A 108 -27.99 -3.87 -18.40
C ASP A 108 -26.73 -3.52 -19.21
N GLY A 109 -25.83 -4.49 -19.43
CA GLY A 109 -24.57 -4.33 -20.15
C GLY A 109 -23.41 -3.84 -19.29
N ALA A 110 -23.60 -3.65 -17.98
CA ALA A 110 -22.51 -3.30 -17.07
C ALA A 110 -21.50 -4.46 -16.97
N ARG A 111 -20.21 -4.15 -17.15
CA ARG A 111 -19.12 -5.14 -17.06
C ARG A 111 -18.96 -5.63 -15.62
N ILE A 112 -18.96 -6.96 -15.44
CA ILE A 112 -18.75 -7.65 -14.16
C ILE A 112 -17.31 -8.16 -14.08
N ALA A 113 -16.84 -8.82 -15.13
CA ALA A 113 -15.51 -9.40 -15.19
C ALA A 113 -15.07 -9.55 -16.65
N ASP A 114 -13.78 -9.76 -16.85
CA ASP A 114 -13.17 -10.02 -18.13
C ASP A 114 -11.87 -10.77 -17.93
N ASN A 115 -11.47 -11.55 -18.93
CA ASN A 115 -10.23 -12.31 -18.87
C ASN A 115 -9.80 -12.74 -20.27
N ASP A 116 -8.50 -12.71 -20.55
CA ASP A 116 -7.83 -13.34 -21.70
C ASP A 116 -7.16 -14.67 -21.36
N ASP A 117 -6.75 -14.88 -20.11
CA ASP A 117 -5.95 -16.04 -19.70
C ASP A 117 -6.65 -16.85 -18.58
N GLY A 118 -6.21 -18.08 -18.30
CA GLY A 118 -6.79 -18.94 -17.24
C GLY A 118 -7.43 -20.25 -17.72
N ALA A 119 -7.39 -20.52 -19.03
CA ALA A 119 -7.49 -21.88 -19.59
C ALA A 119 -6.13 -22.28 -20.20
N SER A 120 -6.00 -23.51 -20.72
CA SER A 120 -4.74 -23.93 -21.34
C SER A 120 -4.45 -23.16 -22.64
N GLY A 121 -3.29 -22.50 -22.74
CA GLY A 121 -2.81 -21.87 -23.98
C GLY A 121 -3.36 -20.45 -24.22
N ILE A 122 -3.98 -20.22 -25.39
CA ILE A 122 -4.52 -18.92 -25.85
C ILE A 122 -6.04 -18.80 -25.63
N ASN A 123 -6.54 -19.52 -24.63
CA ASN A 123 -7.95 -19.68 -24.33
C ASN A 123 -8.31 -18.87 -23.10
N ALA A 124 -9.48 -18.22 -23.11
CA ALA A 124 -9.94 -17.37 -22.02
C ALA A 124 -10.87 -18.11 -21.07
N ARG A 125 -10.75 -17.83 -19.77
CA ARG A 125 -11.66 -18.36 -18.73
C ARG A 125 -12.09 -17.30 -17.72
N ILE A 126 -13.38 -17.25 -17.40
CA ILE A 126 -13.92 -16.48 -16.27
C ILE A 126 -14.59 -17.44 -15.27
N GLU A 127 -14.18 -17.41 -14.01
CA GLU A 127 -14.89 -18.05 -12.89
C GLU A 127 -15.43 -17.01 -11.91
N ARG A 128 -16.75 -16.94 -11.72
CA ARG A 128 -17.40 -16.00 -10.80
C ARG A 128 -18.56 -16.64 -10.06
N ASN A 129 -18.80 -16.18 -8.83
CA ASN A 129 -20.06 -16.46 -8.14
C ASN A 129 -21.13 -15.52 -8.70
N LEU A 130 -22.18 -16.10 -9.28
CA LEU A 130 -23.30 -15.36 -9.85
C LEU A 130 -24.57 -15.62 -9.05
N GLU A 131 -25.36 -14.57 -8.86
CA GLU A 131 -26.69 -14.63 -8.26
C GLU A 131 -27.73 -15.02 -9.32
N PRO A 132 -28.95 -15.43 -8.93
CA PRO A 132 -30.00 -15.68 -9.89
C PRO A 132 -30.32 -14.44 -10.73
N GLY A 133 -30.27 -14.56 -12.05
CA GLY A 133 -30.46 -13.43 -12.96
C GLY A 133 -30.02 -13.70 -14.40
N SER A 134 -30.24 -12.71 -15.25
CA SER A 134 -29.82 -12.70 -16.65
C SER A 134 -28.44 -12.08 -16.80
N TYR A 135 -27.57 -12.72 -17.57
CA TYR A 135 -26.21 -12.28 -17.82
C TYR A 135 -25.90 -12.28 -19.31
N LEU A 136 -24.94 -11.43 -19.70
CA LEU A 136 -24.40 -11.39 -21.05
C LEU A 136 -22.94 -11.82 -21.02
N VAL A 137 -22.51 -12.55 -22.04
CA VAL A 137 -21.10 -12.85 -22.29
C VAL A 137 -20.74 -12.38 -23.69
N GLU A 138 -19.66 -11.62 -23.80
CA GLU A 138 -19.06 -11.26 -25.09
C GLU A 138 -17.85 -12.15 -25.34
N ALA A 139 -17.91 -12.93 -26.42
CA ALA A 139 -16.80 -13.73 -26.93
C ALA A 139 -16.07 -12.92 -28.01
N THR A 140 -14.82 -12.53 -27.72
CA THR A 140 -14.01 -11.66 -28.58
C THR A 140 -12.55 -12.12 -28.60
N THR A 141 -11.65 -11.34 -29.18
CA THR A 141 -10.23 -11.65 -29.35
C THR A 141 -9.31 -10.56 -28.80
N VAL A 142 -8.14 -10.97 -28.29
CA VAL A 142 -7.09 -10.05 -27.82
C VAL A 142 -6.57 -9.18 -28.97
N GLY A 143 -6.31 -9.82 -30.12
CA GLY A 143 -5.87 -9.14 -31.34
C GLY A 143 -7.03 -8.62 -32.17
N GLY A 144 -6.86 -7.45 -32.78
CA GLY A 144 -7.88 -6.85 -33.64
C GLY A 144 -8.07 -7.59 -34.98
N ARG A 145 -9.04 -7.12 -35.75
CA ARG A 145 -9.54 -7.57 -37.08
C ARG A 145 -8.49 -7.93 -38.14
N ALA A 146 -7.22 -7.58 -37.92
CA ALA A 146 -6.10 -7.89 -38.79
C ALA A 146 -5.72 -9.39 -38.80
N ARG A 147 -6.17 -10.19 -37.82
CA ARG A 147 -5.83 -11.63 -37.72
C ARG A 147 -6.66 -12.53 -38.65
N GLY A 148 -7.71 -12.01 -39.28
CA GLY A 148 -8.58 -12.75 -40.19
C GLY A 148 -9.54 -13.71 -39.49
N PRO A 149 -10.35 -14.48 -40.24
CA PRO A 149 -11.41 -15.29 -39.65
C PRO A 149 -10.92 -16.44 -38.76
N ALA A 150 -11.53 -16.63 -37.59
CA ALA A 150 -11.15 -17.67 -36.63
C ALA A 150 -12.37 -18.35 -35.98
N ASP A 151 -12.36 -19.68 -35.93
CA ASP A 151 -13.42 -20.47 -35.28
C ASP A 151 -13.25 -20.48 -33.75
N PHE A 152 -14.36 -20.49 -32.99
CA PHE A 152 -14.36 -20.57 -31.53
C PHE A 152 -15.45 -21.49 -30.97
N SER A 153 -15.25 -21.93 -29.72
CA SER A 153 -16.26 -22.58 -28.89
C SER A 153 -16.36 -21.89 -27.54
N LEU A 154 -17.59 -21.67 -27.08
CA LEU A 154 -17.95 -21.09 -25.79
C LEU A 154 -18.70 -22.13 -24.95
N SER A 155 -18.35 -22.25 -23.67
CA SER A 155 -19.14 -23.02 -22.70
C SER A 155 -19.36 -22.26 -21.40
N VAL A 156 -20.58 -22.33 -20.87
CA VAL A 156 -20.97 -21.76 -19.57
C VAL A 156 -21.45 -22.90 -18.69
N THR A 157 -20.80 -23.11 -17.54
CA THR A 157 -21.02 -24.28 -16.67
C THR A 157 -21.12 -23.85 -15.21
N ARG A 158 -22.09 -24.40 -14.47
CA ARG A 158 -22.12 -24.27 -13.00
C ARG A 158 -21.17 -25.31 -12.39
N LEU A 159 -20.22 -24.86 -11.58
CA LEU A 159 -19.27 -25.74 -10.89
C LEU A 159 -19.81 -26.17 -9.51
N SER A 160 -19.48 -27.39 -9.11
CA SER A 160 -19.70 -27.89 -7.75
C SER A 160 -18.48 -27.59 -6.87
N CYS A 161 -18.46 -26.40 -6.25
CA CYS A 161 -17.36 -25.96 -5.37
C CYS A 161 -17.74 -25.93 -3.88
N ASP A 162 -18.77 -26.68 -3.50
CA ASP A 162 -19.24 -26.76 -2.12
C ASP A 162 -18.16 -27.42 -1.23
N PRO A 163 -17.97 -26.93 0.01
CA PRO A 163 -17.01 -27.53 0.92
C PRO A 163 -17.36 -29.00 1.24
N ILE A 164 -16.34 -29.86 1.22
CA ILE A 164 -16.46 -31.28 1.57
C ILE A 164 -16.39 -31.43 3.09
N ASP A 165 -17.44 -31.99 3.70
CA ASP A 165 -17.47 -32.22 5.14
C ASP A 165 -16.62 -33.45 5.54
N LEU A 166 -15.54 -33.20 6.28
CA LEU A 166 -14.67 -34.21 6.88
C LEU A 166 -15.28 -34.80 8.16
N GLY A 167 -16.26 -34.13 8.77
CA GLY A 167 -16.95 -34.58 9.98
C GLY A 167 -16.46 -33.92 11.27
N VAL A 168 -16.62 -34.65 12.39
CA VAL A 168 -16.33 -34.13 13.74
C VAL A 168 -14.97 -34.63 14.22
N LEU A 169 -14.07 -33.70 14.50
CA LEU A 169 -12.75 -33.98 15.04
C LEU A 169 -12.82 -34.17 16.56
N VAL A 170 -12.31 -35.31 17.03
CA VAL A 170 -12.22 -35.70 18.45
C VAL A 170 -10.83 -36.28 18.75
N PRO A 171 -10.33 -36.23 20.00
CA PRO A 171 -9.03 -36.79 20.35
C PRO A 171 -8.88 -38.27 19.97
N GLY A 172 -7.74 -38.61 19.33
CA GLY A 172 -7.42 -39.97 18.90
C GLY A 172 -8.09 -40.45 17.61
N THR A 173 -8.71 -39.54 16.84
CA THR A 173 -9.24 -39.82 15.51
C THR A 173 -8.73 -38.79 14.52
N ASP A 174 -8.15 -39.26 13.41
CA ASP A 174 -7.67 -38.41 12.31
C ASP A 174 -8.77 -38.28 11.25
N LEU A 175 -8.94 -37.07 10.72
CA LEU A 175 -9.75 -36.82 9.53
C LEU A 175 -8.81 -36.70 8.34
N THR A 176 -9.06 -37.46 7.28
CA THR A 176 -8.20 -37.45 6.10
C THR A 176 -8.99 -37.26 4.81
N ALA A 177 -8.35 -36.64 3.82
CA ALA A 177 -8.86 -36.50 2.47
C ALA A 177 -7.74 -36.62 1.45
N THR A 178 -8.06 -37.09 0.25
CA THR A 178 -7.14 -37.10 -0.90
C THR A 178 -7.82 -36.48 -2.11
N GLY A 179 -7.03 -35.91 -3.01
CA GLY A 179 -7.55 -35.29 -4.21
C GLY A 179 -6.49 -35.04 -5.28
N THR A 180 -6.91 -34.35 -6.34
CA THR A 180 -6.03 -33.97 -7.43
C THR A 180 -6.38 -32.56 -7.89
N TRP A 181 -5.40 -31.66 -7.84
CA TRP A 181 -5.50 -30.34 -8.45
C TRP A 181 -5.32 -30.46 -9.96
N SER A 182 -6.21 -29.79 -10.70
CA SER A 182 -6.13 -29.66 -12.14
C SER A 182 -6.72 -28.33 -12.56
N ILE A 183 -6.50 -27.92 -13.82
CA ILE A 183 -7.17 -26.75 -14.37
C ILE A 183 -8.69 -26.86 -14.33
N GLU A 184 -9.26 -28.07 -14.24
CA GLU A 184 -10.71 -28.25 -14.13
C GLU A 184 -11.24 -28.10 -12.70
N THR A 185 -10.37 -28.09 -11.68
CA THR A 185 -10.74 -27.88 -10.28
C THR A 185 -11.19 -26.42 -10.05
N CYS A 186 -12.04 -26.20 -9.05
CA CYS A 186 -12.50 -24.85 -8.67
C CYS A 186 -11.32 -23.91 -8.40
N GLY A 187 -11.42 -22.65 -8.84
CA GLY A 187 -10.40 -21.65 -8.55
C GLY A 187 -10.34 -21.29 -7.06
N SER A 188 -9.11 -21.15 -6.55
CA SER A 188 -8.77 -20.67 -5.22
C SER A 188 -9.30 -19.27 -4.98
N GLN A 189 -9.71 -19.00 -3.74
CA GLN A 189 -10.11 -17.67 -3.29
C GLN A 189 -8.96 -16.89 -2.65
N ILE A 190 -7.91 -17.59 -2.24
CA ILE A 190 -6.73 -16.99 -1.58
C ILE A 190 -5.55 -16.78 -2.53
N VAL A 191 -5.39 -17.62 -3.56
CA VAL A 191 -4.33 -17.51 -4.56
C VAL A 191 -4.98 -17.41 -5.94
N ALA A 192 -4.97 -16.21 -6.52
CA ALA A 192 -5.62 -15.96 -7.81
C ALA A 192 -5.03 -16.83 -8.92
N ASP A 193 -5.88 -17.47 -9.72
CA ASP A 193 -5.50 -18.35 -10.85
C ASP A 193 -4.90 -19.72 -10.47
N HIS A 194 -5.20 -20.21 -9.25
CA HIS A 194 -4.81 -21.54 -8.78
C HIS A 194 -6.02 -22.45 -8.54
N PRO A 195 -5.90 -23.78 -8.68
CA PRO A 195 -6.96 -24.72 -8.31
C PRO A 195 -7.04 -24.95 -6.80
N ALA A 196 -8.24 -25.20 -6.25
CA ALA A 196 -8.45 -25.44 -4.83
C ALA A 196 -9.60 -26.43 -4.53
N TYR A 197 -9.45 -27.13 -3.40
CA TYR A 197 -10.54 -27.85 -2.73
C TYR A 197 -10.86 -27.17 -1.41
N ASN A 198 -12.15 -27.08 -1.10
CA ASN A 198 -12.63 -26.60 0.19
C ASN A 198 -13.12 -27.78 1.03
N TYR A 199 -12.75 -27.79 2.30
CA TYR A 199 -13.17 -28.79 3.28
C TYR A 199 -13.77 -28.10 4.50
N THR A 200 -14.64 -28.79 5.23
CA THR A 200 -15.10 -28.37 6.56
C THR A 200 -14.86 -29.46 7.58
N PHE A 201 -14.59 -29.07 8.84
CA PHE A 201 -14.64 -29.98 9.97
C PHE A 201 -15.19 -29.27 11.21
N THR A 202 -15.77 -30.04 12.14
CA THR A 202 -16.25 -29.52 13.42
C THR A 202 -15.33 -29.98 14.55
N LEU A 203 -14.71 -29.04 15.26
CA LEU A 203 -13.95 -29.34 16.48
C LEU A 203 -14.91 -29.44 17.67
N ALA A 204 -14.99 -30.62 18.30
CA ALA A 204 -15.96 -30.90 19.37
C ALA A 204 -15.69 -30.11 20.67
N GLU A 205 -14.41 -29.93 21.00
CA GLU A 205 -13.95 -29.28 22.24
C GLU A 205 -12.63 -28.54 21.99
N PRO A 206 -12.33 -27.46 22.74
CA PRO A 206 -11.11 -26.68 22.51
C PRO A 206 -9.84 -27.53 22.64
N ALA A 207 -9.02 -27.54 21.59
CA ALA A 207 -7.82 -28.37 21.53
C ALA A 207 -6.79 -27.77 20.58
N ARG A 208 -5.54 -28.22 20.69
CA ARG A 208 -4.52 -27.98 19.68
C ARG A 208 -4.73 -28.95 18.53
N VAL A 209 -4.86 -28.42 17.32
CA VAL A 209 -5.09 -29.18 16.10
C VAL A 209 -3.92 -28.96 15.16
N ARG A 210 -3.48 -30.03 14.53
CA ARG A 210 -2.51 -30.02 13.44
C ARG A 210 -3.21 -30.41 12.14
N ILE A 211 -2.97 -29.63 11.10
CA ILE A 211 -3.48 -29.80 9.74
C ILE A 211 -2.27 -29.89 8.83
N GLU A 212 -2.15 -30.98 8.08
CA GLU A 212 -1.03 -31.25 7.18
C GLU A 212 -1.55 -31.52 5.77
N LEU A 213 -0.94 -30.88 4.78
CA LEU A 213 -1.24 -31.05 3.37
C LEU A 213 0.05 -31.41 2.63
N LEU A 214 0.09 -32.62 2.09
CA LEU A 214 1.25 -33.19 1.43
C LEU A 214 0.94 -33.46 -0.04
N SER A 215 1.95 -33.35 -0.90
CA SER A 215 1.86 -33.65 -2.33
C SER A 215 3.20 -34.16 -2.84
N GLU A 216 3.20 -35.21 -3.65
CA GLU A 216 4.43 -35.68 -4.32
C GLU A 216 4.79 -34.82 -5.54
N HIS A 217 3.79 -34.23 -6.21
CA HIS A 217 3.93 -33.60 -7.52
C HIS A 217 3.54 -32.11 -7.55
N GLY A 218 3.02 -31.57 -6.45
CA GLY A 218 2.58 -30.20 -6.30
C GLY A 218 3.35 -29.44 -5.23
N ASP A 219 3.02 -28.16 -5.10
CA ASP A 219 3.56 -27.26 -4.08
C ASP A 219 2.39 -26.79 -3.20
N PRO A 220 2.04 -27.52 -2.13
CA PRO A 220 0.80 -27.30 -1.37
C PRO A 220 0.75 -25.94 -0.66
N VAL A 221 -0.46 -25.38 -0.55
CA VAL A 221 -0.76 -24.19 0.25
C VAL A 221 -2.06 -24.45 1.04
N LEU A 222 -2.02 -24.18 2.34
CA LEU A 222 -3.14 -24.29 3.26
C LEU A 222 -3.65 -22.92 3.69
N SER A 223 -4.98 -22.77 3.73
CA SER A 223 -5.66 -21.72 4.50
C SER A 223 -6.72 -22.33 5.41
N LEU A 224 -6.83 -21.78 6.61
CA LEU A 224 -7.78 -22.17 7.64
C LEU A 224 -8.62 -20.96 8.03
N ALA A 225 -9.93 -21.10 7.98
CA ALA A 225 -10.87 -20.07 8.36
C ALA A 225 -11.93 -20.57 9.36
N SER A 226 -12.48 -19.62 10.10
CA SER A 226 -13.66 -19.82 10.94
C SER A 226 -14.77 -18.85 10.49
N PRO A 227 -16.05 -19.27 10.46
CA PRO A 227 -17.15 -18.37 10.11
C PRO A 227 -17.26 -17.13 11.01
N THR A 228 -16.71 -17.17 12.23
CA THR A 228 -16.77 -16.07 13.19
C THR A 228 -15.54 -15.15 13.15
N LEU A 229 -14.38 -15.68 12.76
CA LEU A 229 -13.09 -14.98 12.85
C LEU A 229 -12.48 -14.65 11.49
N GLY A 230 -13.06 -15.16 10.39
CA GLY A 230 -12.43 -15.10 9.08
C GLY A 230 -11.25 -16.07 8.98
N VAL A 231 -10.25 -15.76 8.15
CA VAL A 231 -9.02 -16.55 8.02
C VAL A 231 -8.20 -16.43 9.31
N ILE A 232 -7.87 -17.56 9.92
CA ILE A 232 -7.16 -17.67 11.21
C ILE A 232 -5.78 -18.31 11.11
N GLY A 233 -5.43 -18.84 9.94
CA GLY A 233 -4.08 -19.34 9.63
C GLY A 233 -3.91 -19.62 8.15
N ALA A 234 -2.69 -19.46 7.65
CA ALA A 234 -2.28 -19.90 6.32
C ALA A 234 -0.81 -20.36 6.40
N ASN A 235 -0.43 -21.35 5.58
CA ASN A 235 0.94 -21.83 5.48
C ASN A 235 1.18 -22.45 4.08
N ASP A 236 2.36 -22.29 3.52
CA ASP A 236 2.85 -22.84 2.25
C ASP A 236 4.00 -23.86 2.44
N ASP A 237 4.95 -23.65 3.36
CA ASP A 237 6.07 -24.58 3.62
C ASP A 237 6.27 -24.86 5.13
N GLY A 238 5.58 -25.85 5.69
CA GLY A 238 5.58 -26.13 7.14
C GLY A 238 5.66 -27.59 7.59
N ALA A 239 5.64 -28.56 6.68
CA ALA A 239 5.84 -30.00 6.92
C ALA A 239 7.08 -30.50 6.15
N ASP A 240 7.36 -31.81 6.16
CA ASP A 240 8.50 -32.40 5.49
C ASP A 240 8.54 -32.02 3.99
N GLY A 241 9.70 -31.54 3.51
CA GLY A 241 9.88 -31.12 2.13
C GLY A 241 9.14 -29.82 1.79
N ARG A 242 8.17 -29.90 0.86
CA ARG A 242 7.30 -28.78 0.42
C ARG A 242 5.90 -28.87 1.04
N GLY A 243 5.74 -29.71 2.07
CA GLY A 243 4.43 -29.91 2.70
C GLY A 243 3.97 -28.65 3.44
N SER A 244 2.67 -28.39 3.45
CA SER A 244 2.09 -27.31 4.25
C SER A 244 1.59 -27.82 5.60
N ARG A 245 1.80 -27.07 6.69
CA ARG A 245 1.32 -27.44 8.03
C ARG A 245 0.79 -26.27 8.85
N ILE A 246 -0.42 -26.38 9.37
CA ILE A 246 -0.98 -25.44 10.36
C ILE A 246 -1.15 -26.17 11.69
N GLU A 247 -0.54 -25.66 12.77
CA GLU A 247 -0.73 -26.19 14.12
C GLU A 247 -1.14 -25.06 15.08
N GLN A 248 -2.37 -25.12 15.60
CA GLN A 248 -2.93 -24.02 16.41
C GLN A 248 -3.88 -24.54 17.51
N TYR A 249 -3.93 -23.83 18.63
CA TYR A 249 -4.97 -24.04 19.65
C TYR A 249 -6.27 -23.35 19.23
N MET A 250 -7.34 -24.13 19.11
CA MET A 250 -8.61 -23.68 18.55
C MET A 250 -9.75 -23.92 19.53
N ALA A 251 -10.75 -23.03 19.51
CA ALA A 251 -11.99 -23.22 20.27
C ALA A 251 -12.89 -24.27 19.58
N ALA A 252 -13.81 -24.88 20.32
CA ALA A 252 -14.84 -25.72 19.71
C ALA A 252 -15.65 -24.92 18.68
N GLY A 253 -15.90 -25.49 17.50
CA GLY A 253 -16.57 -24.78 16.42
C GLY A 253 -16.39 -25.41 15.04
N LEU A 254 -17.02 -24.78 14.04
CA LEU A 254 -16.88 -25.13 12.63
C LEU A 254 -15.68 -24.40 12.03
N TYR A 255 -14.89 -25.13 11.25
CA TYR A 255 -13.73 -24.61 10.53
C TYR A 255 -13.80 -24.99 9.05
N VAL A 256 -13.23 -24.13 8.21
CA VAL A 256 -13.12 -24.31 6.76
C VAL A 256 -11.64 -24.37 6.41
N ILE A 257 -11.25 -25.35 5.62
CA ILE A 257 -9.90 -25.49 5.07
C ILE A 257 -9.98 -25.26 3.57
N GLU A 258 -9.12 -24.40 3.03
CA GLU A 258 -8.84 -24.33 1.60
C GLU A 258 -7.48 -24.97 1.33
N ALA A 259 -7.47 -26.01 0.50
CA ALA A 259 -6.27 -26.72 0.06
C ALA A 259 -5.99 -26.37 -1.40
N THR A 260 -4.92 -25.62 -1.65
CA THR A 260 -4.51 -25.13 -2.97
C THR A 260 -3.02 -25.37 -3.20
N THR A 261 -2.44 -24.78 -4.25
CA THR A 261 -1.04 -24.95 -4.63
C THR A 261 -0.40 -23.62 -5.05
N TYR A 262 0.92 -23.48 -4.89
CA TYR A 262 1.70 -22.27 -5.22
C TYR A 262 2.06 -22.13 -6.72
N LEU A 263 1.81 -23.14 -7.56
CA LEU A 263 2.14 -23.10 -9.00
C LEU A 263 0.96 -22.58 -9.86
N GLN A 264 1.20 -21.50 -10.62
CA GLN A 264 0.21 -20.79 -11.46
C GLN A 264 -0.36 -21.70 -12.57
N GLY A 265 -1.66 -21.54 -12.87
CA GLY A 265 -2.42 -22.38 -13.83
C GLY A 265 -1.87 -22.46 -15.26
N ASP A 266 -0.96 -21.57 -15.65
CA ASP A 266 -0.44 -21.45 -17.03
C ASP A 266 0.78 -22.35 -17.32
N LEU A 267 1.34 -23.01 -16.31
CA LEU A 267 2.40 -24.01 -16.48
C LEU A 267 1.79 -25.41 -16.65
N GLN A 268 1.34 -25.73 -17.86
CA GLN A 268 0.80 -27.05 -18.17
C GLN A 268 1.91 -28.15 -18.25
N PRO A 269 1.59 -29.39 -17.81
CA PRO A 269 0.32 -29.82 -17.23
C PRO A 269 0.41 -29.94 -15.70
N LEU A 270 -0.26 -29.04 -14.97
CA LEU A 270 -0.40 -29.13 -13.52
C LEU A 270 -1.51 -30.13 -13.17
N VAL A 271 -1.16 -31.42 -13.15
CA VAL A 271 -1.95 -32.46 -12.46
C VAL A 271 -1.12 -32.91 -11.27
N ALA A 272 -1.53 -32.53 -10.07
CA ALA A 272 -0.82 -32.87 -8.84
C ALA A 272 -1.80 -33.48 -7.82
N ASP A 273 -1.42 -34.62 -7.26
CA ASP A 273 -2.15 -35.30 -6.19
C ASP A 273 -1.87 -34.64 -4.83
N PHE A 274 -2.76 -34.80 -3.86
CA PHE A 274 -2.51 -34.37 -2.49
C PHE A 274 -3.20 -35.28 -1.46
N GLU A 275 -2.65 -35.25 -0.25
CA GLU A 275 -3.22 -35.84 0.97
C GLU A 275 -3.33 -34.78 2.07
N LEU A 276 -4.52 -34.63 2.64
CA LEU A 276 -4.85 -33.75 3.76
C LEU A 276 -5.11 -34.58 5.00
N THR A 277 -4.47 -34.25 6.12
CA THR A 277 -4.70 -34.85 7.44
C THR A 277 -5.00 -33.78 8.48
N VAL A 278 -6.03 -34.00 9.30
CA VAL A 278 -6.42 -33.13 10.42
C VAL A 278 -6.53 -33.97 11.69
N HIS A 279 -5.77 -33.63 12.73
CA HIS A 279 -5.77 -34.38 14.00
C HIS A 279 -5.59 -33.49 15.23
N VAL A 280 -6.06 -33.98 16.39
CA VAL A 280 -5.83 -33.34 17.69
C VAL A 280 -4.46 -33.78 18.23
N VAL A 281 -3.65 -32.81 18.65
CA VAL A 281 -2.34 -33.06 19.26
C VAL A 281 -2.51 -33.55 20.70
N ASP A 282 -1.87 -34.67 21.07
CA ASP A 282 -1.78 -35.13 22.45
C ASP A 282 -0.78 -34.28 23.25
N GLU A 283 -1.30 -33.30 23.99
CA GLU A 283 -0.50 -32.38 24.82
C GLU A 283 0.34 -33.10 25.89
N ALA A 284 -0.10 -34.25 26.41
CA ALA A 284 0.65 -34.99 27.43
C ALA A 284 1.84 -35.73 26.81
N ALA A 285 1.66 -36.30 25.62
CA ALA A 285 2.76 -36.89 24.84
C ALA A 285 3.76 -35.82 24.40
N ARG A 286 3.26 -34.69 23.88
CA ARG A 286 4.10 -33.55 23.46
C ARG A 286 4.97 -32.99 24.59
N GLN A 287 4.46 -32.91 25.81
CA GLN A 287 5.26 -32.47 26.97
C GLN A 287 6.40 -33.43 27.34
N GLN A 288 6.35 -34.68 26.90
CA GLN A 288 7.44 -35.66 27.08
C GLN A 288 8.47 -35.60 25.94
N GLU A 289 8.20 -34.86 24.87
CA GLU A 289 9.14 -34.67 23.76
C GLU A 289 10.18 -33.60 24.11
N PHE A 290 11.21 -33.50 23.27
CA PHE A 290 12.15 -32.39 23.30
C PHE A 290 11.43 -31.10 22.88
N LEU A 291 11.46 -30.06 23.72
CA LEU A 291 10.80 -28.79 23.42
C LEU A 291 11.74 -27.62 23.69
N LEU A 292 12.22 -26.97 22.64
CA LEU A 292 13.00 -25.75 22.79
C LEU A 292 12.13 -24.53 23.07
N LYS A 293 12.65 -23.63 23.90
CA LYS A 293 12.05 -22.34 24.16
C LYS A 293 13.14 -21.27 24.30
N VAL A 294 12.92 -20.12 23.67
CA VAL A 294 13.59 -18.87 24.03
C VAL A 294 13.00 -18.42 25.37
N GLU A 295 13.79 -18.45 26.42
CA GLU A 295 13.32 -18.24 27.80
C GLU A 295 13.42 -16.79 28.23
N ALA A 296 14.41 -16.07 27.70
CA ALA A 296 14.64 -14.67 27.98
C ALA A 296 15.26 -13.99 26.75
N THR A 297 14.88 -12.74 26.54
CA THR A 297 15.51 -11.82 25.60
C THR A 297 15.66 -10.46 26.26
N SER A 298 16.83 -9.83 26.15
CA SER A 298 17.09 -8.48 26.64
C SER A 298 17.71 -7.65 25.52
N PHE A 299 17.10 -6.50 25.24
CA PHE A 299 17.59 -5.53 24.27
C PHE A 299 16.93 -4.17 24.55
N PRO A 300 17.53 -3.06 24.08
CA PRO A 300 16.96 -1.72 24.28
C PRO A 300 15.56 -1.57 23.65
N ASP A 301 14.69 -0.80 24.30
CA ASP A 301 13.37 -0.45 23.75
C ASP A 301 13.47 0.58 22.59
N GLN A 302 14.64 1.25 22.45
CA GLN A 302 14.98 2.16 21.36
C GLN A 302 16.42 1.93 20.87
N VAL A 303 16.66 2.00 19.55
CA VAL A 303 18.00 1.79 18.94
C VAL A 303 18.25 2.76 17.79
N ILE A 304 19.51 3.00 17.41
CA ILE A 304 19.85 3.90 16.30
C ILE A 304 19.73 3.16 14.97
N ALA A 305 18.96 3.71 14.03
CA ALA A 305 18.84 3.15 12.69
C ALA A 305 20.17 3.22 11.93
N GLY A 306 20.63 2.09 11.39
CA GLY A 306 21.89 1.94 10.68
C GLY A 306 23.05 1.44 11.54
N GLU A 307 22.93 1.50 12.87
CA GLU A 307 23.95 1.04 13.80
C GLU A 307 23.63 -0.38 14.33
N PRO A 308 24.67 -1.20 14.61
CA PRO A 308 24.49 -2.47 15.28
C PRO A 308 24.16 -2.30 16.77
N PHE A 309 23.25 -3.14 17.29
CA PHE A 309 22.96 -3.27 18.72
C PHE A 309 22.90 -4.75 19.12
N GLU A 310 23.18 -5.04 20.40
CA GLU A 310 23.16 -6.40 20.92
C GLU A 310 21.76 -6.82 21.38
N VAL A 311 21.39 -8.05 21.02
CA VAL A 311 20.21 -8.75 21.52
C VAL A 311 20.71 -9.92 22.36
N ASP A 312 20.57 -9.80 23.66
CA ASP A 312 20.87 -10.87 24.59
C ASP A 312 19.73 -11.89 24.60
N TYR A 313 20.03 -13.18 24.50
CA TYR A 313 19.03 -14.26 24.52
C TYR A 313 19.44 -15.44 25.40
N ARG A 314 18.44 -16.23 25.82
CA ARG A 314 18.64 -17.55 26.42
C ARG A 314 17.65 -18.56 25.85
N VAL A 315 18.14 -19.74 25.53
CA VAL A 315 17.35 -20.89 25.08
C VAL A 315 17.43 -22.00 26.12
N GLY A 316 16.31 -22.66 26.38
CA GLY A 316 16.26 -23.87 27.20
C GLY A 316 15.33 -24.93 26.63
N ASN A 317 15.54 -26.17 27.09
CA ASN A 317 14.62 -27.28 26.84
C ASN A 317 13.57 -27.31 27.97
N ILE A 318 12.31 -27.09 27.60
CA ILE A 318 11.17 -27.12 28.51
C ILE A 318 10.35 -28.41 28.41
N GLY A 319 10.79 -29.34 27.56
CA GLY A 319 10.20 -30.65 27.38
C GLY A 319 10.83 -31.72 28.28
N GLY A 320 10.18 -32.88 28.37
CA GLY A 320 10.67 -34.03 29.13
C GLY A 320 11.71 -34.87 28.39
N GLY A 321 11.87 -34.67 27.07
CA GLY A 321 12.74 -35.46 26.20
C GLY A 321 14.12 -34.85 25.97
N ASP A 322 15.10 -35.69 25.68
CA ASP A 322 16.45 -35.28 25.26
C ASP A 322 16.46 -34.88 23.76
N LEU A 323 17.35 -33.96 23.38
CA LEU A 323 17.61 -33.65 21.96
C LEU A 323 18.15 -34.92 21.26
N PRO A 324 17.64 -35.30 20.08
CA PRO A 324 18.19 -36.44 19.33
C PRO A 324 19.68 -36.28 19.05
N GLU A 325 20.40 -37.41 18.94
CA GLU A 325 21.82 -37.39 18.56
C GLU A 325 22.00 -36.76 17.17
N ASP A 326 23.16 -36.12 16.94
CA ASP A 326 23.53 -35.47 15.66
C ASP A 326 22.60 -34.32 15.17
N SER A 327 21.68 -33.86 16.03
CA SER A 327 20.83 -32.71 15.73
C SER A 327 21.61 -31.39 15.65
N GLN A 328 21.11 -30.46 14.83
CA GLN A 328 21.65 -29.09 14.72
C GLN A 328 20.66 -28.09 15.31
N VAL A 329 21.17 -27.10 16.05
CA VAL A 329 20.33 -26.02 16.57
C VAL A 329 20.83 -24.68 16.03
N ILE A 330 19.92 -23.91 15.45
CA ILE A 330 20.19 -22.58 14.92
C ILE A 330 19.42 -21.57 15.78
N VAL A 331 20.14 -20.58 16.31
CA VAL A 331 19.52 -19.39 16.92
C VAL A 331 19.76 -18.21 16.00
N TYR A 332 18.71 -17.44 15.74
CA TYR A 332 18.79 -16.28 14.88
C TYR A 332 17.87 -15.15 15.37
N ALA A 333 18.23 -13.93 15.00
CA ALA A 333 17.41 -12.75 15.23
C ALA A 333 17.07 -12.10 13.88
N VAL A 334 15.79 -11.80 13.67
CA VAL A 334 15.27 -11.12 12.47
C VAL A 334 14.61 -9.81 12.89
N ALA A 335 14.75 -8.79 12.07
CA ALA A 335 14.00 -7.55 12.20
C ALA A 335 13.44 -7.14 10.83
N PRO A 336 12.38 -6.33 10.75
CA PRO A 336 11.70 -6.07 9.49
C PRO A 336 12.62 -5.36 8.48
N ARG A 337 12.72 -5.96 7.30
CA ARG A 337 12.88 -5.26 6.01
C ARG A 337 11.73 -5.73 5.13
N ILE A 338 11.06 -4.80 4.46
CA ILE A 338 10.04 -5.11 3.45
C ILE A 338 10.74 -5.97 2.37
N TRP A 339 10.45 -7.29 2.41
CA TRP A 339 10.69 -8.37 1.43
C TRP A 339 12.13 -8.70 0.99
N GLU A 340 12.81 -9.55 1.76
CA GLU A 340 13.59 -10.76 1.39
C GLU A 340 14.54 -11.14 2.57
N PRO A 341 14.84 -12.44 2.79
CA PRO A 341 15.61 -12.88 3.93
C PRO A 341 17.03 -12.30 3.84
N ILE A 342 17.39 -11.47 4.80
CA ILE A 342 18.79 -11.28 5.14
C ILE A 342 19.30 -12.69 5.41
N ARG A 343 20.21 -13.19 4.55
CA ARG A 343 21.18 -14.19 4.98
C ARG A 343 21.75 -13.63 6.26
N SER A 344 21.39 -14.26 7.37
CA SER A 344 21.85 -13.91 8.68
C SER A 344 23.35 -13.61 8.62
N VAL A 345 23.81 -12.82 9.59
CA VAL A 345 25.11 -13.07 10.23
C VAL A 345 25.45 -14.55 10.05
N PRO A 346 26.60 -14.92 9.45
CA PRO A 346 26.89 -16.30 9.09
C PRO A 346 26.49 -17.19 10.25
N PRO A 347 25.59 -18.18 10.05
CA PRO A 347 25.13 -19.01 11.14
C PRO A 347 26.38 -19.60 11.79
N GLU A 348 26.62 -19.28 13.06
CA GLU A 348 27.47 -20.16 13.84
C GLU A 348 26.69 -21.47 13.91
N LEU A 349 27.12 -22.44 13.11
CA LEU A 349 26.65 -23.81 13.16
C LEU A 349 27.18 -24.39 14.47
N TRP A 350 26.32 -24.48 15.48
CA TRP A 350 26.60 -25.24 16.67
C TRP A 350 26.27 -26.70 16.37
N GLN A 351 27.28 -27.55 16.21
CA GLN A 351 27.05 -28.99 16.38
C GLN A 351 26.57 -29.22 17.81
N ALA A 352 25.42 -29.89 17.99
CA ALA A 352 25.00 -30.35 19.30
C ALA A 352 26.08 -31.30 19.84
N GLY A 353 26.94 -30.75 20.70
CA GLY A 353 28.22 -31.33 21.11
C GLY A 353 29.25 -30.30 21.56
N ALA A 354 29.12 -29.02 21.17
CA ALA A 354 30.01 -27.95 21.63
C ALA A 354 29.47 -27.23 22.88
N SER A 355 29.35 -27.96 23.99
CA SER A 355 29.38 -27.34 25.31
C SER A 355 30.82 -26.93 25.65
N TYR A 356 31.15 -25.65 25.54
CA TYR A 356 32.27 -25.01 26.25
C TYR A 356 31.65 -23.89 27.10
N HIS A 357 31.58 -23.84 28.43
CA HIS A 357 31.86 -24.70 29.59
C HIS A 357 31.09 -24.01 30.78
N SER A 358 30.58 -24.67 31.82
CA SER A 358 31.41 -25.05 32.97
C SER A 358 30.79 -26.13 33.88
N SER A 359 31.24 -27.36 33.66
CA SER A 359 31.68 -28.36 34.67
C SER A 359 31.29 -29.77 34.23
N SER A 360 32.15 -30.74 34.53
CA SER A 360 32.04 -32.14 34.12
C SER A 360 30.99 -32.94 34.90
N VAL A 361 29.87 -32.32 35.26
CA VAL A 361 28.81 -32.91 36.09
C VAL A 361 27.43 -32.59 35.53
N THR A 362 27.15 -32.92 34.26
CA THR A 362 25.79 -33.21 33.76
C THR A 362 25.86 -33.67 32.30
N ALA A 363 26.17 -34.95 32.11
CA ALA A 363 25.67 -35.71 30.96
C ALA A 363 24.52 -36.56 31.51
N SER A 364 23.30 -36.04 31.43
CA SER A 364 22.01 -36.72 31.70
C SER A 364 20.97 -35.66 32.09
N ALA A 365 20.02 -35.39 31.19
CA ALA A 365 18.63 -35.01 31.44
C ALA A 365 18.31 -34.35 32.80
N VAL A 366 18.63 -33.06 32.96
CA VAL A 366 17.87 -32.11 33.79
C VAL A 366 18.19 -30.72 33.27
N SER A 367 17.17 -29.88 33.04
CA SER A 367 17.32 -28.47 32.70
C SER A 367 18.23 -27.75 33.73
N THR A 368 19.53 -27.65 33.46
CA THR A 368 20.42 -26.75 34.19
C THR A 368 20.54 -25.49 33.36
N TRP A 369 19.66 -24.54 33.68
CA TRP A 369 19.74 -23.14 33.27
C TRP A 369 21.18 -22.65 33.45
N THR A 370 21.74 -22.05 32.40
CA THR A 370 22.89 -21.16 32.56
C THR A 370 22.35 -19.79 32.97
N ASP A 371 22.99 -19.14 33.94
CA ASP A 371 22.67 -17.77 34.34
C ASP A 371 23.15 -16.73 33.30
N GLU A 372 23.75 -17.19 32.19
CA GLU A 372 24.43 -16.37 31.20
C GLU A 372 23.52 -16.17 29.97
N LEU A 373 23.33 -14.91 29.59
CA LEU A 373 22.67 -14.53 28.33
C LEU A 373 23.73 -14.48 27.22
N HIS A 374 23.38 -14.92 26.02
CA HIS A 374 24.24 -14.87 24.85
C HIS A 374 23.88 -13.69 23.95
N PRO A 375 24.85 -12.89 23.46
CA PRO A 375 24.59 -11.75 22.60
C PRO A 375 24.50 -12.16 21.12
N ILE A 376 23.55 -11.57 20.37
CA ILE A 376 23.53 -11.55 18.90
C ILE A 376 23.35 -10.11 18.40
N THR A 377 24.21 -9.69 17.48
CA THR A 377 24.17 -8.32 16.92
C THR A 377 23.10 -8.19 15.83
N VAL A 378 22.28 -7.13 15.90
CA VAL A 378 21.20 -6.81 14.94
C VAL A 378 21.35 -5.36 14.44
N VAL A 379 20.94 -5.07 13.20
CA VAL A 379 20.93 -3.70 12.62
C VAL A 379 19.55 -3.36 12.06
N LEU A 380 18.94 -2.24 12.49
CA LEU A 380 17.69 -1.73 11.92
C LEU A 380 17.99 -0.63 10.88
N PRO A 381 17.70 -0.80 9.59
CA PRO A 381 18.13 0.16 8.55
C PRO A 381 17.27 1.43 8.48
N ARG A 382 16.06 1.44 9.04
CA ARG A 382 15.09 2.53 8.91
C ARG A 382 14.50 2.88 10.27
N PRO A 383 14.34 4.17 10.60
CA PRO A 383 13.67 4.60 11.82
C PRO A 383 12.15 4.36 11.78
N GLY A 384 11.57 4.14 12.95
CA GLY A 384 10.15 3.90 13.19
C GLY A 384 9.92 2.81 14.24
N PRO A 385 8.64 2.58 14.64
CA PRO A 385 8.26 1.38 15.36
C PRO A 385 8.65 0.15 14.54
N SER A 386 9.37 -0.76 15.18
CA SER A 386 9.92 -1.96 14.57
C SER A 386 9.76 -3.12 15.56
N TRP A 387 10.27 -4.28 15.18
CA TRP A 387 10.29 -5.46 16.03
C TRP A 387 11.58 -6.24 15.80
N VAL A 388 11.98 -6.99 16.83
CA VAL A 388 13.01 -8.03 16.73
C VAL A 388 12.33 -9.35 17.07
N PHE A 389 12.50 -10.32 16.20
CA PHE A 389 12.10 -11.70 16.39
C PHE A 389 13.35 -12.52 16.68
N VAL A 390 13.45 -13.08 17.89
CA VAL A 390 14.50 -14.03 18.24
C VAL A 390 13.92 -15.42 18.18
N ALA A 391 14.52 -16.31 17.39
CA ALA A 391 14.04 -17.66 17.19
C ALA A 391 15.15 -18.68 17.38
N VAL A 392 14.73 -19.86 17.84
CA VAL A 392 15.52 -21.08 17.85
C VAL A 392 14.80 -22.13 17.03
N ILE A 393 15.55 -22.83 16.19
CA ILE A 393 15.11 -23.96 15.40
C ILE A 393 16.08 -25.13 15.59
N ALA A 394 15.57 -26.35 15.66
CA ALA A 394 16.37 -27.56 15.72
C ALA A 394 16.03 -28.49 14.55
N PHE A 395 17.06 -29.09 13.99
CA PHE A 395 16.99 -30.08 12.92
C PHE A 395 17.57 -31.40 13.40
N ASP A 396 17.02 -32.52 12.93
CA ASP A 396 17.62 -33.85 13.13
C ASP A 396 18.73 -34.15 12.11
N GLU A 397 19.21 -35.39 12.07
CA GLU A 397 20.28 -35.83 11.14
C GLU A 397 19.87 -35.81 9.65
N ASP A 398 18.57 -35.78 9.37
CA ASP A 398 17.97 -35.80 8.03
C ASP A 398 17.55 -34.39 7.57
N ASP A 399 17.99 -33.34 8.28
CA ASP A 399 17.61 -31.93 8.08
C ASP A 399 16.10 -31.65 8.31
N ASN A 400 15.36 -32.51 9.03
CA ASN A 400 13.96 -32.24 9.35
C ASN A 400 13.85 -31.32 10.55
N GLU A 401 12.97 -30.31 10.49
CA GLU A 401 12.68 -29.44 11.62
C GLU A 401 11.95 -30.22 12.74
N ILE A 402 12.62 -30.40 13.87
CA ILE A 402 12.09 -31.13 15.04
C ILE A 402 11.69 -30.22 16.21
N ALA A 403 12.11 -28.96 16.22
CA ALA A 403 11.63 -27.98 17.20
C ALA A 403 11.79 -26.54 16.70
N PHE A 404 10.82 -25.69 17.02
CA PHE A 404 10.87 -24.25 16.76
C PHE A 404 10.24 -23.46 17.91
N HIS A 405 10.89 -22.37 18.29
CA HIS A 405 10.31 -21.36 19.18
C HIS A 405 10.88 -19.99 18.87
N GLY A 406 10.04 -18.95 18.93
CA GLY A 406 10.54 -17.59 18.87
C GLY A 406 9.68 -16.60 19.63
N ILE A 407 10.30 -15.47 19.97
CA ILE A 407 9.70 -14.37 20.70
C ILE A 407 9.90 -13.08 19.91
N TRP A 408 8.81 -12.34 19.76
CA TRP A 408 8.81 -10.99 19.21
C TRP A 408 8.89 -9.99 20.36
N ARG A 409 9.73 -8.97 20.25
CA ARG A 409 9.49 -7.72 20.99
C ARG A 409 9.58 -6.50 20.09
N THR A 410 8.80 -5.51 20.44
CA THR A 410 8.79 -4.20 19.78
C THR A 410 10.01 -3.41 20.18
N VAL A 411 10.60 -2.70 19.23
CA VAL A 411 11.71 -1.76 19.44
C VAL A 411 11.47 -0.54 18.57
N THR A 412 11.86 0.65 19.02
CA THR A 412 11.77 1.85 18.20
C THR A 412 13.14 2.18 17.61
N ALA A 413 13.28 2.07 16.30
CA ALA A 413 14.47 2.60 15.63
C ALA A 413 14.35 4.13 15.56
N VAL A 414 15.28 4.85 16.17
CA VAL A 414 15.39 6.31 16.07
C VAL A 414 16.49 6.65 15.07
N SER A 415 16.36 7.77 14.37
CA SER A 415 17.52 8.34 13.65
C SER A 415 18.05 9.50 14.45
N GLY A 416 19.31 9.42 14.83
CA GLY A 416 20.05 10.56 15.33
C GLY A 416 21.53 10.29 15.13
N PRO A 417 22.29 11.18 14.46
CA PRO A 417 23.74 11.11 14.51
C PRO A 417 24.20 11.52 15.92
N THR A 418 25.17 10.79 16.47
CA THR A 418 26.02 11.35 17.53
C THR A 418 27.04 12.27 16.86
N TYR A 419 27.30 13.44 17.44
CA TYR A 419 28.24 14.40 16.87
C TYR A 419 28.92 15.22 17.95
N GLY A 420 30.21 15.51 17.73
CA GLY A 420 31.01 16.38 18.57
C GLY A 420 30.53 17.83 18.55
N PRO A 421 31.14 18.73 19.34
CA PRO A 421 30.69 20.11 19.43
C PRO A 421 30.68 20.81 18.07
N VAL A 422 29.49 21.12 17.56
CA VAL A 422 29.25 21.89 16.33
C VAL A 422 28.92 23.33 16.70
N ARG A 423 29.56 24.30 16.03
CA ARG A 423 29.28 25.73 16.22
C ARG A 423 28.16 26.17 15.31
N VAL A 424 27.11 26.76 15.88
CA VAL A 424 25.96 27.29 15.14
C VAL A 424 25.67 28.73 15.55
N THR A 425 25.01 29.49 14.67
CA THR A 425 24.58 30.87 14.97
C THR A 425 23.12 31.09 14.66
N LEU A 426 22.41 31.64 15.64
CA LEU A 426 21.01 32.01 15.55
C LEU A 426 20.86 33.44 16.07
N ASP A 427 20.23 34.32 15.28
CA ASP A 427 20.01 35.73 15.61
C ASP A 427 21.28 36.49 16.09
N GLY A 428 22.45 36.12 15.58
CA GLY A 428 23.73 36.72 15.95
C GLY A 428 24.30 36.25 17.29
N VAL A 429 23.77 35.18 17.87
CA VAL A 429 24.28 34.52 19.08
C VAL A 429 24.88 33.15 18.71
N GLU A 430 26.07 32.87 19.21
CA GLU A 430 26.77 31.61 18.98
C GLU A 430 26.43 30.55 20.04
N TYR A 431 26.22 29.33 19.56
CA TYR A 431 25.98 28.14 20.39
C TYR A 431 26.95 27.02 20.00
N ASP A 432 27.35 26.22 20.98
CA ASP A 432 27.98 24.93 20.76
C ASP A 432 26.91 23.84 20.97
N VAL A 433 26.75 22.93 20.01
CA VAL A 433 25.76 21.85 20.02
C VAL A 433 26.46 20.51 20.04
N ILE A 434 26.09 19.63 20.96
CA ILE A 434 26.72 18.32 21.15
C ILE A 434 25.59 17.29 21.21
N ALA A 435 25.74 16.16 20.53
CA ALA A 435 24.85 15.01 20.68
C ALA A 435 25.66 13.76 20.99
N ALA A 436 25.35 13.08 22.10
CA ALA A 436 26.01 11.84 22.49
C ALA A 436 24.99 10.84 23.01
N ALA A 437 25.23 9.57 22.72
CA ALA A 437 24.52 8.47 23.38
C ALA A 437 25.06 8.30 24.81
N ASP A 438 24.16 8.07 25.76
CA ASP A 438 24.52 7.64 27.11
C ASP A 438 24.89 6.14 27.15
N ASP A 439 25.22 5.65 28.35
CA ASP A 439 25.59 4.24 28.57
C ASP A 439 24.44 3.25 28.28
N GLU A 440 23.21 3.74 28.13
CA GLU A 440 22.00 2.97 27.81
C GLU A 440 21.61 3.10 26.32
N GLY A 441 22.40 3.82 25.51
CA GLY A 441 22.18 4.03 24.09
C GLY A 441 21.19 5.16 23.77
N MET A 442 20.75 5.93 24.76
CA MET A 442 19.85 7.06 24.58
C MET A 442 20.63 8.30 24.15
N VAL A 443 20.25 8.89 23.02
CA VAL A 443 20.92 10.09 22.49
C VAL A 443 20.40 11.33 23.20
N GLU A 444 21.26 12.00 23.98
CA GLU A 444 21.00 13.34 24.52
C GLU A 444 21.68 14.41 23.65
N THR A 445 20.98 15.53 23.47
CA THR A 445 21.51 16.72 22.76
C THR A 445 21.57 17.91 23.70
N TRP A 446 22.74 18.54 23.78
CA TRP A 446 22.99 19.74 24.57
C TRP A 446 23.24 20.93 23.64
N VAL A 447 22.57 22.05 23.92
CA VAL A 447 22.79 23.33 23.24
C VAL A 447 23.30 24.33 24.28
N ILE A 448 24.53 24.79 24.10
CA ILE A 448 25.23 25.62 25.07
C ILE A 448 25.51 26.98 24.44
N ARG A 449 24.98 28.04 25.05
CA ARG A 449 25.25 29.41 24.60
C ARG A 449 26.67 29.83 24.98
N ARG A 450 27.49 30.27 24.01
CA ARG A 450 28.94 30.47 24.25
C ARG A 450 29.30 31.64 25.15
N ASP A 451 28.63 32.78 24.99
CA ASP A 451 28.87 33.97 25.80
C ASP A 451 28.28 33.84 27.22
N ARG A 452 27.33 32.90 27.43
CA ARG A 452 26.72 32.58 28.71
C ARG A 452 26.41 31.08 28.86
N PRO A 453 27.42 30.24 29.16
CA PRO A 453 27.26 28.77 29.18
C PRO A 453 26.25 28.24 30.22
N ALA A 454 25.98 29.00 31.28
CA ALA A 454 25.02 28.64 32.32
C ALA A 454 23.60 29.19 32.07
N ALA A 455 23.36 29.90 30.97
CA ALA A 455 22.04 30.43 30.65
C ALA A 455 21.14 29.33 30.08
N GLU A 456 19.89 29.29 30.53
CA GLU A 456 18.88 28.40 29.95
C GLU A 456 18.60 28.79 28.49
N VAL A 457 18.66 27.82 27.59
CA VAL A 457 18.38 28.01 26.16
C VAL A 457 16.89 27.74 25.91
N PRO A 458 16.14 28.71 25.36
CA PRO A 458 14.73 28.53 25.01
C PRO A 458 14.52 27.33 24.07
N ALA A 459 13.39 26.62 24.22
CA ALA A 459 13.11 25.41 23.46
C ALA A 459 13.15 25.60 21.93
N GLY A 460 12.64 26.73 21.41
CA GLY A 460 12.69 27.05 19.98
C GLY A 460 14.13 27.18 19.45
N ILE A 461 14.97 27.96 20.15
CA ILE A 461 16.39 28.13 19.83
C ILE A 461 17.15 26.81 19.94
N ARG A 462 16.79 25.97 20.93
CA ARG A 462 17.37 24.64 21.09
C ARG A 462 17.06 23.77 19.86
N GLY A 463 15.82 23.76 19.40
CA GLY A 463 15.41 23.01 18.21
C GLY A 463 16.13 23.48 16.94
N GLU A 464 16.20 24.80 16.69
CA GLU A 464 16.89 25.36 15.53
C GLU A 464 18.40 25.10 15.56
N ALA A 465 19.03 25.23 16.72
CA ALA A 465 20.47 24.98 16.89
C ALA A 465 20.81 23.50 16.63
N THR A 466 20.01 22.60 17.20
CA THR A 466 20.12 21.15 16.97
C THR A 466 19.93 20.80 15.49
N TYR A 467 18.97 21.45 14.82
CA TYR A 467 18.72 21.25 13.39
C TYR A 467 19.94 21.64 12.54
N ILE A 468 20.49 22.84 12.74
CA ILE A 468 21.68 23.32 12.01
C ILE A 468 22.86 22.37 12.23
N ALA A 469 23.09 21.96 13.49
CA ALA A 469 24.20 21.08 13.84
C ALA A 469 24.07 19.68 13.19
N ALA A 470 22.86 19.13 13.15
CA ALA A 470 22.61 17.82 12.54
C ALA A 470 22.77 17.83 11.01
N VAL A 471 22.26 18.88 10.34
CA VAL A 471 22.48 19.11 8.91
C VAL A 471 23.98 19.22 8.63
N GLN A 472 24.71 19.97 9.44
CA GLN A 472 26.15 20.13 9.29
C GLN A 472 26.92 18.81 9.47
N ALA A 473 26.60 18.03 10.51
CA ALA A 473 27.31 16.79 10.84
C ALA A 473 27.08 15.68 9.80
N VAL A 474 25.84 15.44 9.39
CA VAL A 474 25.50 14.35 8.46
C VAL A 474 25.89 14.68 7.03
N LEU A 475 25.67 15.92 6.60
CA LEU A 475 25.68 16.25 5.17
C LEU A 475 27.04 16.75 4.69
N LEU A 476 27.81 17.49 5.51
CA LEU A 476 29.09 18.04 5.07
C LEU A 476 30.27 17.04 5.16
N GLU A 477 30.12 15.98 5.96
CA GLU A 477 31.09 14.88 6.03
C GLU A 477 30.85 13.83 4.91
N GLY A 478 29.59 13.47 4.63
CA GLY A 478 29.25 12.41 3.65
C GLY A 478 29.09 12.86 2.18
N ALA A 479 28.56 14.05 1.90
CA ALA A 479 28.22 14.45 0.53
C ALA A 479 29.42 14.57 -0.43
N SER A 480 30.65 14.66 0.10
CA SER A 480 31.86 14.71 -0.73
C SER A 480 32.35 13.36 -1.27
N GLU A 481 32.02 12.24 -0.62
CA GLU A 481 32.43 10.93 -1.12
C GLU A 481 31.59 10.52 -2.35
N ALA A 482 30.28 10.79 -2.32
CA ALA A 482 29.40 10.64 -3.48
C ALA A 482 29.76 11.63 -4.62
N ALA A 483 30.25 12.83 -4.30
CA ALA A 483 30.72 13.79 -5.30
C ALA A 483 32.02 13.38 -5.99
N ALA A 484 32.94 12.71 -5.29
CA ALA A 484 34.14 12.17 -5.89
C ALA A 484 33.82 11.09 -6.94
N ALA A 485 32.78 10.28 -6.72
CA ALA A 485 32.27 9.31 -7.69
C ALA A 485 31.69 9.98 -8.95
N ALA A 486 30.87 11.03 -8.78
CA ALA A 486 30.27 11.77 -9.90
C ALA A 486 31.28 12.61 -10.72
N SER A 487 32.40 13.03 -10.12
CA SER A 487 33.42 13.90 -10.73
C SER A 487 34.24 13.27 -11.86
N VAL A 488 34.06 11.98 -12.15
CA VAL A 488 34.74 11.27 -13.24
C VAL A 488 34.24 11.74 -14.62
N ALA A 489 33.06 12.39 -14.69
CA ALA A 489 32.55 13.05 -15.90
C ALA A 489 32.55 14.58 -15.70
N ALA A 490 33.50 15.28 -16.31
CA ALA A 490 33.57 16.75 -16.24
C ALA A 490 32.51 17.42 -17.13
N PRO A 491 31.85 18.49 -16.63
CA PRO A 491 31.52 19.60 -17.52
C PRO A 491 31.92 20.98 -16.97
N ALA A 492 32.08 21.90 -17.91
CA ALA A 492 32.47 23.29 -17.73
C ALA A 492 31.34 24.13 -17.12
N GLU A 493 31.71 25.02 -16.18
CA GLU A 493 30.89 26.09 -15.58
C GLU A 493 29.46 25.68 -15.19
N ALA A 494 29.32 25.03 -14.03
CA ALA A 494 28.03 24.68 -13.49
C ALA A 494 27.25 25.92 -13.01
N SER A 495 26.01 26.08 -13.48
CA SER A 495 25.09 27.12 -13.00
C SER A 495 24.49 26.72 -11.64
N PRO A 496 24.23 27.66 -10.72
CA PRO A 496 23.65 27.34 -9.42
C PRO A 496 22.29 26.66 -9.59
N VAL A 497 22.07 25.54 -8.90
CA VAL A 497 20.76 24.86 -8.86
C VAL A 497 19.94 25.53 -7.76
N MET A 498 18.91 26.27 -8.15
CA MET A 498 17.98 26.92 -7.23
C MET A 498 16.75 26.01 -7.04
N LEU A 499 16.54 25.50 -5.82
CA LEU A 499 15.39 24.67 -5.44
C LEU A 499 14.40 25.47 -4.59
N THR A 500 13.97 26.63 -5.06
CA THR A 500 13.02 27.48 -4.33
C THR A 500 11.66 26.78 -4.25
N ASN A 501 11.17 26.50 -3.04
CA ASN A 501 9.88 25.83 -2.77
C ASN A 501 9.76 24.42 -3.36
N ALA A 502 10.83 23.63 -3.32
CA ALA A 502 10.79 22.23 -3.76
C ALA A 502 9.82 21.41 -2.89
N SER A 503 8.72 20.98 -3.52
CA SER A 503 7.78 19.98 -3.03
C SER A 503 7.77 18.77 -3.96
N SER A 504 7.21 17.66 -3.50
CA SER A 504 6.95 16.48 -4.34
C SER A 504 6.18 16.87 -5.62
N SER A 505 5.19 17.76 -5.52
CA SER A 505 4.38 18.19 -6.66
C SER A 505 5.14 19.03 -7.70
N THR A 506 5.93 20.01 -7.24
CA THR A 506 6.72 20.88 -8.13
C THR A 506 7.85 20.10 -8.80
N LEU A 507 8.45 19.15 -8.09
CA LEU A 507 9.51 18.30 -8.63
C LEU A 507 8.97 17.29 -9.66
N LEU A 508 7.75 16.76 -9.49
CA LEU A 508 7.10 15.91 -10.49
C LEU A 508 6.84 16.69 -11.79
N GLN A 509 6.34 17.92 -11.68
CA GLN A 509 6.10 18.79 -12.84
C GLN A 509 7.41 19.12 -13.58
N ASP A 510 8.47 19.48 -12.84
CA ASP A 510 9.78 19.76 -13.41
C ASP A 510 10.40 18.52 -14.07
N PHE A 511 10.28 17.35 -13.45
CA PHE A 511 10.74 16.08 -14.01
C PHE A 511 10.03 15.77 -15.33
N ALA A 512 8.69 15.82 -15.36
CA ALA A 512 7.91 15.54 -16.55
C ALA A 512 8.21 16.53 -17.69
N ALA A 513 8.29 17.82 -17.39
CA ALA A 513 8.62 18.84 -18.40
C ALA A 513 9.99 18.59 -19.04
N ARG A 514 11.01 18.22 -18.24
CA ARG A 514 12.35 17.90 -18.74
C ARG A 514 12.37 16.60 -19.54
N TYR A 515 11.68 15.58 -19.06
CA TYR A 515 11.63 14.27 -19.72
C TYR A 515 10.95 14.39 -21.11
N VAL A 516 9.88 15.17 -21.21
CA VAL A 516 9.21 15.50 -22.48
C VAL A 516 10.10 16.31 -23.42
N ASP A 517 10.81 17.32 -22.92
CA ASP A 517 11.76 18.10 -23.72
C ASP A 517 12.85 17.22 -24.34
N VAL A 518 13.43 16.30 -23.55
CA VAL A 518 14.52 15.43 -24.03
C VAL A 518 13.99 14.45 -25.10
N ILE A 519 12.82 13.85 -24.88
CA ILE A 519 12.18 12.96 -25.86
C ILE A 519 11.86 13.72 -27.16
N GLY A 520 11.38 14.96 -27.05
CA GLY A 520 11.11 15.83 -28.20
C GLY A 520 12.38 16.19 -28.98
N ARG A 521 13.48 16.53 -28.29
CA ARG A 521 14.78 16.81 -28.93
C ARG A 521 15.35 15.61 -29.69
N LEU A 522 15.11 14.40 -29.19
CA LEU A 522 15.54 13.16 -29.84
C LEU A 522 14.60 12.70 -30.96
N GLY A 523 13.45 13.38 -31.16
CA GLY A 523 12.45 13.03 -32.18
C GLY A 523 11.74 11.69 -31.91
N ILE A 524 11.88 11.14 -30.69
CA ILE A 524 11.31 9.83 -30.33
C ILE A 524 9.79 9.93 -30.32
N ALA A 525 9.23 10.99 -29.73
CA ALA A 525 7.78 11.22 -29.66
C ALA A 525 7.12 11.32 -31.04
N ASP A 526 7.72 12.05 -31.98
CA ASP A 526 7.17 12.25 -33.33
C ASP A 526 7.15 10.97 -34.18
N SER A 527 7.94 9.97 -33.79
CA SER A 527 8.11 8.70 -34.51
C SER A 527 7.39 7.51 -33.87
N PHE A 528 6.87 7.68 -32.66
CA PHE A 528 6.28 6.60 -31.87
C PHE A 528 4.79 6.45 -32.16
N GLN A 529 4.36 5.25 -32.51
CA GLN A 529 2.96 4.83 -32.48
C GLN A 529 2.77 3.71 -31.45
N PRO A 530 1.58 3.60 -30.83
CA PRO A 530 1.27 2.48 -29.93
C PRO A 530 1.54 1.13 -30.60
N GLY A 531 2.42 0.32 -30.00
CA GLY A 531 2.83 -1.00 -30.52
C GLY A 531 4.12 -1.04 -31.35
N ASP A 532 4.76 0.10 -31.62
CA ASP A 532 6.05 0.14 -32.31
C ASP A 532 7.21 -0.31 -31.42
N ALA A 533 8.16 -1.05 -32.00
CA ALA A 533 9.39 -1.43 -31.33
C ALA A 533 10.35 -0.22 -31.22
N VAL A 534 10.72 0.16 -30.00
CA VAL A 534 11.67 1.24 -29.74
C VAL A 534 13.10 0.73 -29.90
N ASN A 535 13.96 1.49 -30.60
CA ASN A 535 15.37 1.14 -30.78
C ASN A 535 16.12 1.20 -29.43
N PRO A 536 16.66 0.09 -28.90
CA PRO A 536 17.37 0.07 -27.62
C PRO A 536 18.56 1.04 -27.56
N LEU A 537 19.26 1.25 -28.67
CA LEU A 537 20.38 2.18 -28.73
C LEU A 537 19.94 3.64 -28.53
N ALA A 538 18.76 4.01 -29.02
CA ALA A 538 18.21 5.35 -28.80
C ALA A 538 17.81 5.56 -27.33
N VAL A 539 17.34 4.51 -26.65
CA VAL A 539 17.04 4.53 -25.22
C VAL A 539 18.32 4.62 -24.39
N GLU A 540 19.40 3.90 -24.78
CA GLU A 540 20.71 4.05 -24.12
C GLU A 540 21.27 5.49 -24.25
N GLU A 541 21.20 6.10 -25.44
CA GLU A 541 21.65 7.48 -25.64
C GLU A 541 20.83 8.48 -24.82
N LEU A 542 19.50 8.26 -24.72
CA LEU A 542 18.66 9.04 -23.82
C LEU A 542 19.09 8.89 -22.35
N THR A 543 19.29 7.66 -21.87
CA THR A 543 19.72 7.40 -20.49
C THR A 543 21.06 8.10 -20.20
N LEU A 544 21.99 8.11 -21.16
CA LEU A 544 23.27 8.81 -21.02
C LEU A 544 23.12 10.34 -21.02
N ASP A 545 22.24 10.93 -21.83
CA ASP A 545 21.97 12.39 -21.82
C ASP A 545 21.35 12.84 -20.50
N LEU A 546 20.38 12.06 -19.99
CA LEU A 546 19.76 12.28 -18.68
C LEU A 546 20.78 12.16 -17.55
N ALA A 547 21.62 11.12 -17.57
CA ALA A 547 22.69 10.93 -16.60
C ALA A 547 23.70 12.09 -16.63
N GLY A 548 24.13 12.53 -17.82
CA GLY A 548 25.04 13.66 -17.97
C GLY A 548 24.46 14.97 -17.43
N THR A 549 23.17 15.21 -17.67
CA THR A 549 22.45 16.37 -17.10
C THR A 549 22.38 16.29 -15.58
N ALA A 550 22.06 15.11 -15.03
CA ALA A 550 21.99 14.88 -13.59
C ALA A 550 23.36 15.04 -12.91
N SER A 551 24.42 14.48 -13.52
CA SER A 551 25.80 14.65 -13.05
C SER A 551 26.24 16.11 -13.04
N ALA A 552 25.90 16.90 -14.06
CA ALA A 552 26.22 18.33 -14.09
C ALA A 552 25.52 19.12 -12.98
N GLN A 553 24.25 18.80 -12.69
CA GLN A 553 23.50 19.41 -11.58
C GLN A 553 24.08 19.01 -10.22
N TYR A 554 24.41 17.74 -10.05
CA TYR A 554 25.05 17.24 -8.84
C TYR A 554 26.40 17.93 -8.61
N ALA A 555 27.23 18.08 -9.65
CA ALA A 555 28.51 18.77 -9.56
C ALA A 555 28.36 20.23 -9.12
N SER A 556 27.31 20.92 -9.57
CA SER A 556 26.98 22.28 -9.12
C SER A 556 26.68 22.33 -7.61
N LEU A 557 25.82 21.43 -7.14
CA LEU A 557 25.45 21.30 -5.74
C LEU A 557 26.67 20.98 -4.88
N ALA A 558 27.47 19.99 -5.29
CA ALA A 558 28.69 19.60 -4.61
C ALA A 558 29.72 20.74 -4.49
N ALA A 559 29.88 21.55 -5.54
CA ALA A 559 30.75 22.73 -5.50
C ALA A 559 30.24 23.77 -4.48
N SER A 560 28.93 23.97 -4.40
CA SER A 560 28.32 24.88 -3.42
C SER A 560 28.51 24.39 -1.98
N TRP A 561 28.37 23.09 -1.73
CA TRP A 561 28.61 22.48 -0.42
C TRP A 561 30.09 22.54 -0.04
N ALA A 562 31.00 22.34 -1.01
CA ALA A 562 32.45 22.48 -0.77
C ALA A 562 32.83 23.91 -0.34
N ALA A 563 32.30 24.93 -1.02
CA ALA A 563 32.52 26.33 -0.64
C ALA A 563 31.92 26.65 0.74
N LEU A 564 30.76 26.07 1.08
CA LEU A 564 30.16 26.21 2.41
C LEU A 564 31.03 25.57 3.51
N ARG A 565 31.63 24.41 3.25
CA ARG A 565 32.57 23.76 4.18
C ARG A 565 33.82 24.57 4.42
N GLU A 566 34.40 25.17 3.39
CA GLU A 566 35.57 26.04 3.54
C GLU A 566 35.27 27.23 4.44
N ARG A 567 34.12 27.89 4.24
CA ARG A 567 33.63 28.97 5.13
C ARG A 567 33.50 28.50 6.58
N ILE A 568 32.88 27.34 6.79
CA ILE A 568 32.68 26.76 8.12
C ILE A 568 34.01 26.42 8.80
N ALA A 569 34.96 25.86 8.04
CA ALA A 569 36.31 25.55 8.52
C ALA A 569 37.10 26.82 8.90
N ASP A 570 36.86 27.93 8.20
CA ASP A 570 37.43 29.25 8.53
C ASP A 570 36.77 29.90 9.76
N GLY A 571 35.73 29.27 10.32
CA GLY A 571 35.09 29.64 11.58
C GLY A 571 33.75 30.35 11.43
N ASP A 572 33.25 30.52 10.19
CA ASP A 572 31.93 31.10 9.94
C ASP A 572 30.82 30.09 10.28
N PRO A 573 29.85 30.45 11.13
CA PRO A 573 28.77 29.56 11.51
C PRO A 573 27.73 29.42 10.40
N LEU A 574 27.10 28.25 10.31
CA LEU A 574 25.97 27.99 9.42
C LEU A 574 24.69 28.65 9.97
N THR A 575 23.90 29.28 9.09
CA THR A 575 22.57 29.81 9.44
C THR A 575 21.46 28.77 9.26
N PHE A 576 20.28 29.04 9.85
CA PHE A 576 19.13 28.15 9.74
C PHE A 576 18.62 27.97 8.29
N ASP A 577 18.57 29.07 7.52
CA ASP A 577 18.14 29.02 6.13
C ASP A 577 19.13 28.27 5.23
N GLU A 578 20.43 28.49 5.42
CA GLU A 578 21.47 27.72 4.71
C GLU A 578 21.37 26.23 5.05
N ALA A 579 21.12 25.88 6.31
CA ALA A 579 20.94 24.48 6.72
C ALA A 579 19.72 23.83 6.06
N ARG A 580 18.60 24.55 5.98
CA ARG A 580 17.38 24.10 5.30
C ARG A 580 17.60 23.91 3.81
N GLU A 581 18.29 24.84 3.17
CA GLU A 581 18.63 24.76 1.76
C GLU A 581 19.50 23.53 1.45
N VAL A 582 20.54 23.28 2.26
CA VAL A 582 21.41 22.11 2.10
C VAL A 582 20.61 20.80 2.26
N GLN A 583 19.70 20.69 3.23
CA GLN A 583 18.86 19.50 3.39
C GLN A 583 18.02 19.20 2.15
N VAL A 584 17.36 20.22 1.60
CA VAL A 584 16.53 20.08 0.40
C VAL A 584 17.37 19.66 -0.80
N GLN A 585 18.56 20.26 -0.97
CA GLN A 585 19.49 19.94 -2.04
C GLN A 585 20.04 18.52 -1.95
N VAL A 586 20.38 18.03 -0.75
CA VAL A 586 20.86 16.65 -0.58
C VAL A 586 19.75 15.66 -0.85
N THR A 587 18.55 15.90 -0.31
CA THR A 587 17.39 15.04 -0.58
C THR A 587 17.10 14.98 -2.08
N TYR A 588 17.26 16.10 -2.79
CA TYR A 588 17.12 16.15 -4.26
C TYR A 588 18.22 15.35 -4.96
N ALA A 589 19.46 15.51 -4.52
CA ALA A 589 20.59 14.77 -5.08
C ALA A 589 20.41 13.25 -4.93
N GLU A 590 20.02 12.77 -3.75
CA GLU A 590 19.83 11.35 -3.46
C GLU A 590 18.61 10.75 -4.15
N ARG A 591 17.47 11.46 -4.11
CA ARG A 591 16.18 10.91 -4.56
C ARG A 591 15.87 11.14 -6.03
N VAL A 592 16.54 12.11 -6.66
CA VAL A 592 16.24 12.54 -8.03
C VAL A 592 17.46 12.41 -8.95
N LEU A 593 18.62 12.91 -8.53
CA LEU A 593 19.80 12.90 -9.40
C LEU A 593 20.49 11.53 -9.42
N TRP A 594 20.63 10.88 -8.26
CA TRP A 594 21.40 9.65 -8.12
C TRP A 594 20.90 8.49 -9.00
N PRO A 595 19.58 8.18 -9.05
CA PRO A 595 19.11 7.07 -9.89
C PRO A 595 19.42 7.27 -11.38
N ALA A 596 19.35 8.52 -11.87
CA ALA A 596 19.70 8.84 -13.26
C ALA A 596 21.21 8.69 -13.52
N ILE A 597 22.05 9.12 -12.58
CA ILE A 597 23.51 8.98 -12.67
C ILE A 597 23.89 7.49 -12.69
N THR A 598 23.36 6.69 -11.75
CA THR A 598 23.61 5.25 -11.66
C THR A 598 23.17 4.52 -12.93
N ALA A 599 22.04 4.91 -13.54
CA ALA A 599 21.60 4.34 -14.81
C ALA A 599 22.62 4.57 -15.94
N GLY A 600 23.18 5.79 -16.06
CA GLY A 600 24.21 6.11 -17.03
C GLY A 600 25.52 5.35 -16.80
N GLU A 601 25.91 5.13 -15.54
CA GLU A 601 27.06 4.29 -15.19
C GLU A 601 26.85 2.83 -15.60
N ILE A 602 25.64 2.30 -15.41
CA ILE A 602 25.28 0.94 -15.84
C ILE A 602 25.33 0.82 -17.37
N VAL A 603 24.77 1.78 -18.11
CA VAL A 603 24.85 1.81 -19.59
C VAL A 603 26.31 1.87 -20.05
N THR A 604 27.14 2.71 -19.41
CA THR A 604 28.56 2.80 -19.70
C THR A 604 29.28 1.49 -19.42
N ALA A 605 29.01 0.86 -18.28
CA ALA A 605 29.56 -0.44 -17.91
C ALA A 605 29.16 -1.51 -18.95
N ALA A 606 27.89 -1.56 -19.34
CA ALA A 606 27.39 -2.47 -20.37
C ALA A 606 28.10 -2.26 -21.72
N ARG A 607 28.32 -1.01 -22.16
CA ARG A 607 29.05 -0.71 -23.41
C ARG A 607 30.52 -1.16 -23.39
N THR A 608 31.12 -1.24 -22.21
CA THR A 608 32.53 -1.63 -22.04
C THR A 608 32.74 -3.10 -21.68
N ALA A 609 31.70 -3.80 -21.22
CA ALA A 609 31.77 -5.20 -20.82
C ALA A 609 31.87 -6.13 -22.04
N GLU A 610 32.67 -7.20 -21.94
CA GLU A 610 32.85 -8.17 -23.02
C GLU A 610 31.52 -8.84 -23.42
N SER A 611 30.64 -9.09 -22.45
CA SER A 611 29.32 -9.70 -22.64
C SER A 611 28.17 -8.68 -22.70
N GLY A 612 28.47 -7.39 -22.75
CA GLY A 612 27.47 -6.33 -22.80
C GLY A 612 26.47 -6.38 -21.64
N TRP A 613 25.18 -6.25 -21.97
CA TRP A 613 24.06 -6.37 -21.02
C TRP A 613 23.91 -7.75 -20.36
N ALA A 614 24.54 -8.80 -20.92
CA ALA A 614 24.50 -10.14 -20.34
C ALA A 614 25.58 -10.36 -19.27
N ASP A 615 26.49 -9.40 -19.06
CA ASP A 615 27.52 -9.49 -18.05
C ASP A 615 26.90 -9.59 -16.63
N PRO A 616 27.30 -10.59 -15.81
CA PRO A 616 26.72 -10.77 -14.47
C PRO A 616 26.84 -9.54 -13.57
N ALA A 617 27.94 -8.78 -13.66
CA ALA A 617 28.13 -7.59 -12.85
C ALA A 617 27.22 -6.44 -13.31
N VAL A 618 26.94 -6.34 -14.62
CA VAL A 618 25.96 -5.39 -15.17
C VAL A 618 24.56 -5.76 -14.71
N ARG A 619 24.19 -7.05 -14.78
CA ARG A 619 22.87 -7.54 -14.32
C ARG A 619 22.65 -7.31 -12.83
N GLU A 620 23.67 -7.54 -12.00
CA GLU A 620 23.60 -7.28 -10.56
C GLU A 620 23.32 -5.81 -10.26
N ARG A 621 23.98 -4.89 -10.98
CA ARG A 621 23.76 -3.45 -10.82
C ARG A 621 22.35 -3.02 -11.25
N VAL A 622 21.82 -3.57 -12.35
CA VAL A 622 20.42 -3.33 -12.76
C VAL A 622 19.46 -3.80 -11.69
N SER A 623 19.67 -5.00 -11.12
CA SER A 623 18.85 -5.52 -10.03
C SER A 623 19.01 -4.74 -8.72
N ALA A 624 20.16 -4.12 -8.47
CA ALA A 624 20.35 -3.25 -7.32
C ALA A 624 19.53 -1.96 -7.46
N LEU A 625 19.59 -1.29 -8.61
CA LEU A 625 18.81 -0.09 -8.89
C LEU A 625 17.29 -0.35 -8.79
N ALA A 626 16.81 -1.49 -9.32
CA ALA A 626 15.40 -1.88 -9.23
C ALA A 626 14.92 -2.17 -7.80
N ARG A 627 15.82 -2.48 -6.85
CA ARG A 627 15.47 -2.72 -5.44
C ARG A 627 15.39 -1.43 -4.62
N GLU A 628 15.89 -0.32 -5.15
CA GLU A 628 15.85 0.98 -4.47
C GLU A 628 14.52 1.73 -4.64
N SER A 629 13.68 1.36 -5.62
CA SER A 629 12.33 1.89 -5.81
C SER A 629 11.34 1.29 -4.80
N THR A 630 10.97 2.05 -3.76
CA THR A 630 10.17 1.55 -2.62
C THR A 630 8.67 1.85 -2.69
N CYS A 631 8.13 2.33 -3.81
CA CYS A 631 6.69 2.66 -3.94
C CYS A 631 5.97 1.70 -4.91
N ASP A 632 4.68 1.43 -4.66
CA ASP A 632 3.82 0.66 -5.60
C ASP A 632 3.88 1.31 -7.00
N ALA A 633 4.04 0.50 -8.05
CA ALA A 633 4.03 0.92 -9.45
C ALA A 633 2.83 1.82 -9.81
N ARG A 634 1.68 1.65 -9.14
CA ARG A 634 0.50 2.54 -9.27
C ARG A 634 0.76 3.96 -8.79
N SER A 635 1.59 4.16 -7.77
CA SER A 635 1.93 5.48 -7.24
C SER A 635 2.90 6.23 -8.16
N ALA A 636 3.86 5.52 -8.77
CA ALA A 636 4.73 6.08 -9.81
C ALA A 636 3.93 6.48 -11.06
N ARG A 637 2.98 5.62 -11.48
CA ARG A 637 2.07 5.88 -12.59
C ARG A 637 1.15 7.07 -12.35
N ALA A 638 0.56 7.20 -11.17
CA ALA A 638 -0.26 8.35 -10.80
C ALA A 638 0.56 9.67 -10.79
N GLY A 639 1.83 9.61 -10.39
CA GLY A 639 2.74 10.77 -10.46
C GLY A 639 3.04 11.22 -11.91
N LEU A 640 3.21 10.26 -12.83
CA LEU A 640 3.34 10.53 -14.27
C LEU A 640 2.05 11.10 -14.86
N GLU A 641 0.90 10.53 -14.53
CA GLU A 641 -0.42 10.99 -14.99
C GLU A 641 -0.73 12.41 -14.47
N ALA A 642 -0.40 12.71 -13.21
CA ALA A 642 -0.57 14.04 -12.62
C ALA A 642 0.37 15.09 -13.22
N ALA A 643 1.57 14.69 -13.64
CA ALA A 643 2.54 15.60 -14.24
C ALA A 643 2.31 15.84 -15.75
N ALA A 644 1.53 14.98 -16.43
CA ALA A 644 1.35 14.98 -17.89
C ALA A 644 0.25 15.93 -18.43
N GLY A 645 -0.74 16.34 -17.63
CA GLY A 645 -1.83 17.21 -18.12
C GLY A 645 -2.54 16.71 -19.39
N GLU A 646 -3.20 17.60 -20.15
CA GLU A 646 -3.86 17.26 -21.45
C GLU A 646 -2.86 17.07 -22.62
N ALA A 647 -1.55 17.20 -22.39
CA ALA A 647 -0.57 17.36 -23.48
C ALA A 647 0.03 16.05 -24.01
N ILE A 648 -0.24 14.89 -23.40
CA ILE A 648 0.50 13.67 -23.74
C ILE A 648 -0.37 12.40 -23.69
N GLU A 649 -1.31 12.28 -24.63
CA GLU A 649 -1.80 10.94 -25.03
C GLU A 649 -0.60 10.10 -25.53
N GLY A 650 -0.43 8.88 -25.00
CA GLY A 650 0.65 7.97 -25.41
C GLY A 650 1.93 8.02 -24.57
N PHE A 651 2.03 8.87 -23.55
CA PHE A 651 3.23 8.96 -22.69
C PHE A 651 3.51 7.69 -21.89
N ALA A 652 2.48 7.17 -21.22
CA ALA A 652 2.58 5.96 -20.42
C ALA A 652 2.95 4.76 -21.32
N GLU A 653 2.41 4.69 -22.53
CA GLU A 653 2.72 3.67 -23.51
C GLU A 653 4.16 3.80 -24.04
N LEU A 654 4.63 5.02 -24.31
CA LEU A 654 6.01 5.30 -24.71
C LEU A 654 7.00 4.92 -23.59
N HIS A 655 6.69 5.25 -22.34
CA HIS A 655 7.49 4.85 -21.19
C HIS A 655 7.58 3.32 -21.06
N LEU A 656 6.45 2.61 -21.16
CA LEU A 656 6.42 1.14 -21.15
C LEU A 656 7.23 0.55 -22.32
N ALA A 657 7.10 1.10 -23.52
CA ALA A 657 7.83 0.65 -24.70
C ALA A 657 9.35 0.87 -24.56
N MET A 658 9.77 1.98 -23.96
CA MET A 658 11.18 2.26 -23.67
C MET A 658 11.73 1.36 -22.55
N GLY A 659 10.93 1.07 -21.52
CA GLY A 659 11.31 0.13 -20.46
C GLY A 659 11.51 -1.29 -20.98
N ALA A 660 10.60 -1.75 -21.85
CA ALA A 660 10.74 -3.03 -22.55
C ALA A 660 12.00 -3.09 -23.42
N ALA A 661 12.40 -1.97 -24.03
CA ALA A 661 13.63 -1.88 -24.82
C ALA A 661 14.90 -1.84 -23.96
N LEU A 662 14.86 -1.19 -22.79
CA LEU A 662 15.99 -1.09 -21.87
C LEU A 662 15.55 -1.03 -20.40
N ARG A 663 15.69 -2.15 -19.70
CA ARG A 663 15.23 -2.32 -18.31
C ARG A 663 15.86 -1.33 -17.31
N VAL A 664 17.11 -0.90 -17.52
CA VAL A 664 17.75 0.08 -16.63
C VAL A 664 17.09 1.46 -16.72
N HIS A 665 16.52 1.81 -17.88
CA HIS A 665 15.78 3.06 -18.06
C HIS A 665 14.48 3.06 -17.24
N GLU A 666 13.73 1.96 -17.30
CA GLU A 666 12.53 1.74 -16.49
C GLU A 666 12.84 1.89 -15.01
N SER A 667 13.79 1.11 -14.48
CA SER A 667 14.15 1.14 -13.07
C SER A 667 14.62 2.51 -12.59
N ALA A 668 15.35 3.26 -13.43
CA ALA A 668 15.80 4.61 -13.09
C ALA A 668 14.63 5.61 -13.01
N VAL A 669 13.72 5.58 -13.98
CA VAL A 669 12.55 6.47 -14.00
C VAL A 669 11.62 6.16 -12.83
N GLU A 670 11.36 4.88 -12.54
CA GLU A 670 10.55 4.48 -11.38
C GLU A 670 11.19 4.89 -10.05
N ALA A 671 12.51 4.70 -9.91
CA ALA A 671 13.24 5.14 -8.71
C ALA A 671 13.14 6.65 -8.49
N VAL A 672 13.25 7.46 -9.56
CA VAL A 672 13.05 8.93 -9.47
C VAL A 672 11.61 9.27 -9.09
N LEU A 673 10.61 8.67 -9.73
CA LEU A 673 9.20 8.94 -9.43
C LEU A 673 8.85 8.59 -7.98
N CYS A 674 9.31 7.44 -7.49
CA CYS A 674 9.16 7.05 -6.08
C CYS A 674 9.93 8.00 -5.15
N GLY A 675 11.15 8.39 -5.53
CA GLY A 675 11.96 9.35 -4.78
C GLY A 675 11.28 10.71 -4.64
N VAL A 676 10.69 11.21 -5.72
CA VAL A 676 9.95 12.49 -5.74
C VAL A 676 8.65 12.38 -4.94
N ALA A 677 7.88 11.30 -5.10
CA ALA A 677 6.64 11.09 -4.33
C ALA A 677 6.89 11.03 -2.81
N GLY A 678 8.06 10.51 -2.41
CA GLY A 678 8.51 10.48 -1.01
C GLY A 678 9.29 11.71 -0.54
N PHE A 679 9.52 12.71 -1.40
CA PHE A 679 10.41 13.84 -1.12
C PHE A 679 9.96 14.68 0.09
N ASP A 680 8.68 15.06 0.14
CA ASP A 680 8.12 15.84 1.24
C ASP A 680 8.13 15.06 2.55
N ALA A 681 7.82 13.76 2.48
CA ALA A 681 7.84 12.86 3.62
C ALA A 681 9.27 12.67 4.15
N ALA A 682 10.28 12.52 3.28
CA ALA A 682 11.67 12.40 3.66
C ALA A 682 12.16 13.66 4.40
N ASN A 683 11.81 14.85 3.87
CA ASN A 683 12.14 16.12 4.50
C ASN A 683 11.45 16.31 5.86
N ALA A 684 10.15 16.04 5.93
CA ALA A 684 9.37 16.15 7.18
C ALA A 684 9.83 15.14 8.24
N THR A 685 10.14 13.92 7.81
CA THR A 685 10.59 12.83 8.66
C THR A 685 11.97 13.13 9.25
N PHE A 686 12.94 13.57 8.43
CA PHE A 686 14.26 13.98 8.92
C PHE A 686 14.15 15.04 10.01
N VAL A 687 13.27 16.02 9.80
CA VAL A 687 13.01 17.09 10.75
C VAL A 687 12.32 16.59 12.04
N SER A 688 11.32 15.70 11.93
CA SER A 688 10.60 15.16 13.10
C SER A 688 11.48 14.27 13.96
N ARG A 689 12.45 13.60 13.34
CA ARG A 689 13.41 12.69 13.99
C ARG A 689 14.41 13.39 14.91
N LEU A 690 14.64 14.68 14.70
CA LEU A 690 15.56 15.49 15.50
C LEU A 690 14.96 15.99 16.82
N GLY A 691 13.73 15.59 17.16
CA GLY A 691 13.04 16.01 18.39
C GLY A 691 12.68 17.52 18.44
N SER A 692 13.05 18.28 17.41
CA SER A 692 12.53 19.62 17.17
C SER A 692 11.11 19.50 16.62
N ALA A 693 10.17 20.26 17.19
CA ALA A 693 8.95 20.59 16.45
C ALA A 693 9.42 21.18 15.11
N ALA A 694 9.10 20.50 14.02
CA ALA A 694 9.57 20.86 12.70
C ALA A 694 9.45 22.37 12.46
N PRO A 695 10.42 23.08 11.85
CA PRO A 695 10.04 24.21 11.04
C PRO A 695 8.96 23.71 10.10
N ARG A 696 7.77 24.29 10.21
CA ARG A 696 6.70 24.08 9.24
C ARG A 696 7.32 24.29 7.86
N VAL A 697 7.55 23.20 7.14
CA VAL A 697 7.31 23.21 5.70
C VAL A 697 5.88 23.74 5.59
N GLU A 698 5.68 24.85 4.89
CA GLU A 698 4.35 25.39 4.64
C GLU A 698 3.52 24.31 3.91
N ARG A 699 2.83 23.49 4.70
CA ARG A 699 1.48 23.01 4.38
C ARG A 699 0.54 24.22 4.51
N PRO A 700 -0.57 24.25 3.75
CA PRO A 700 -1.44 25.41 3.69
C PRO A 700 -1.73 25.90 5.10
N THR A 701 -1.74 27.22 5.24
CA THR A 701 -1.84 27.93 6.51
C THR A 701 -2.85 27.22 7.42
N PRO A 702 -2.52 26.88 8.69
CA PRO A 702 -3.50 26.26 9.57
C PRO A 702 -4.79 27.08 9.51
N PRO A 703 -5.96 26.43 9.39
CA PRO A 703 -7.20 27.14 9.20
C PRO A 703 -7.34 28.14 10.34
N SER A 704 -7.38 29.42 10.00
CA SER A 704 -7.39 30.46 11.02
C SER A 704 -8.65 30.29 11.85
N PRO A 705 -8.60 30.43 13.19
CA PRO A 705 -9.79 30.29 14.03
C PRO A 705 -10.92 31.15 13.47
N VAL A 706 -11.95 30.48 12.98
CA VAL A 706 -13.05 31.16 12.32
C VAL A 706 -13.96 31.65 13.41
N SER A 707 -14.13 32.97 13.44
CA SER A 707 -15.08 33.57 14.34
C SER A 707 -16.44 33.67 13.65
N PHE A 708 -17.47 33.10 14.26
CA PHE A 708 -18.82 33.08 13.72
C PHE A 708 -19.88 33.19 14.82
N GLN A 709 -21.14 33.35 14.42
CA GLN A 709 -22.31 33.27 15.30
C GLN A 709 -23.26 32.22 14.74
N ILE A 710 -23.89 31.43 15.60
CA ILE A 710 -25.03 30.61 15.19
C ILE A 710 -26.15 31.57 14.82
N VAL A 711 -26.73 31.39 13.65
CA VAL A 711 -27.89 32.16 13.20
C VAL A 711 -29.08 31.27 13.01
N ALA A 712 -30.25 31.70 13.46
CA ALA A 712 -31.47 30.96 13.24
C ALA A 712 -32.67 31.86 12.97
N ARG A 713 -33.67 31.33 12.28
CA ARG A 713 -34.96 31.99 12.07
C ARG A 713 -36.11 31.00 12.14
N LEU A 714 -37.27 31.49 12.55
CA LEU A 714 -38.52 30.75 12.43
C LEU A 714 -39.05 30.87 10.98
N GLY A 715 -39.19 29.74 10.31
CA GLY A 715 -39.82 29.63 8.99
C GLY A 715 -41.34 29.74 9.08
N ALA A 716 -41.98 30.15 7.99
CA ALA A 716 -43.44 30.23 7.89
C ALA A 716 -44.15 28.86 7.98
N ASP A 717 -43.39 27.77 7.94
CA ASP A 717 -43.81 26.39 8.14
C ASP A 717 -43.61 25.90 9.58
N GLY A 718 -43.16 26.77 10.49
CA GLY A 718 -42.92 26.47 11.90
C GLY A 718 -41.58 25.78 12.17
N ARG A 719 -40.79 25.46 11.13
CA ARG A 719 -39.44 24.90 11.31
C ARG A 719 -38.46 25.99 11.67
N VAL A 720 -37.45 25.64 12.45
CA VAL A 720 -36.38 26.56 12.80
C VAL A 720 -35.19 26.23 11.90
N GLU A 721 -34.92 27.14 10.96
CA GLU A 721 -33.76 27.07 10.08
C GLU A 721 -32.56 27.67 10.82
N HIS A 722 -31.44 26.95 10.87
CA HIS A 722 -30.23 27.38 11.58
C HIS A 722 -28.95 27.17 10.75
N GLY A 723 -27.92 27.93 11.04
CA GLY A 723 -26.61 27.81 10.41
C GLY A 723 -25.62 28.70 11.12
N VAL A 724 -24.58 29.13 10.42
CA VAL A 724 -23.59 30.06 10.97
C VAL A 724 -23.46 31.30 10.10
N GLU A 725 -23.15 32.43 10.72
CA GLU A 725 -22.72 33.65 10.05
C GLU A 725 -21.30 33.99 10.50
N LEU A 726 -20.38 33.99 9.56
CA LEU A 726 -18.97 34.27 9.78
C LEU A 726 -18.77 35.75 10.09
N ALA A 727 -17.63 36.10 10.71
CA ALA A 727 -17.30 37.48 11.05
C ALA A 727 -17.22 38.44 9.83
N ASN A 728 -17.01 37.90 8.62
CA ASN A 728 -17.04 38.65 7.36
C ASN A 728 -18.47 38.92 6.84
N GLY A 729 -19.52 38.40 7.51
CA GLY A 729 -20.93 38.53 7.15
C GLY A 729 -21.47 37.45 6.21
N GLU A 730 -20.63 36.49 5.82
CA GLU A 730 -21.04 35.33 5.04
C GLU A 730 -21.90 34.38 5.87
N ARG A 731 -22.98 33.87 5.27
CA ARG A 731 -23.90 32.96 5.95
C ARG A 731 -23.88 31.58 5.31
N ILE A 732 -23.53 30.58 6.12
CA ILE A 732 -23.44 29.18 5.72
C ILE A 732 -24.63 28.44 6.32
N LEU A 733 -25.40 27.80 5.45
CA LEU A 733 -26.64 27.09 5.79
C LEU A 733 -26.48 25.61 5.42
N PRO A 734 -26.19 24.72 6.39
CA PRO A 734 -25.92 23.31 6.10
C PRO A 734 -27.15 22.59 5.52
N GLU A 735 -26.94 21.45 4.86
CA GLU A 735 -28.03 20.74 4.19
C GLU A 735 -29.16 20.33 5.16
N ARG A 736 -28.82 19.75 6.31
CA ARG A 736 -29.78 19.35 7.38
C ARG A 736 -30.03 20.44 8.43
N ARG A 737 -30.17 21.70 8.01
CA ARG A 737 -30.34 22.89 8.87
C ARG A 737 -31.69 23.11 9.55
N TYR A 738 -32.64 22.17 9.50
CA TYR A 738 -33.99 22.40 9.99
C TYR A 738 -34.30 21.57 11.23
N LEU A 739 -34.59 22.26 12.34
CA LEU A 739 -35.30 21.65 13.45
C LEU A 739 -36.80 21.64 13.12
N GLN A 740 -37.40 20.46 13.08
CA GLN A 740 -38.81 20.28 12.73
C GLN A 740 -39.73 20.85 13.81
N ALA A 741 -40.88 21.41 13.42
CA ALA A 741 -41.84 22.03 14.34
C ALA A 741 -42.42 21.03 15.37
N ASP A 742 -42.42 19.74 15.03
CA ASP A 742 -42.92 18.62 15.82
C ASP A 742 -41.79 17.76 16.43
N ALA A 743 -40.54 18.22 16.36
CA ALA A 743 -39.42 17.50 16.98
C ALA A 743 -39.64 17.36 18.50
N PRO A 744 -39.33 16.20 19.11
CA PRO A 744 -39.56 15.97 20.54
C PRO A 744 -38.86 17.01 21.42
N VAL A 745 -39.56 17.48 22.46
CA VAL A 745 -39.01 18.41 23.45
C VAL A 745 -37.84 17.75 24.18
N GLY A 746 -36.72 18.46 24.29
CA GLY A 746 -35.52 18.01 25.00
C GLY A 746 -34.49 17.26 24.14
N GLU A 747 -34.84 16.81 22.94
CA GLU A 747 -33.94 16.05 22.05
C GLU A 747 -33.08 16.96 21.15
N TRP A 748 -31.76 16.76 21.21
CA TRP A 748 -30.82 17.42 20.30
C TRP A 748 -30.91 16.85 18.89
N ARG A 749 -30.99 17.74 17.90
CA ARG A 749 -30.87 17.41 16.48
C ARG A 749 -29.72 18.22 15.88
N ALA A 750 -28.73 17.53 15.33
CA ALA A 750 -27.60 18.14 14.66
C ALA A 750 -27.91 18.43 13.19
N SER A 751 -27.33 19.49 12.68
CA SER A 751 -27.24 19.77 11.25
C SER A 751 -26.27 18.81 10.55
N SER A 752 -26.17 18.93 9.22
CA SER A 752 -24.98 18.47 8.51
C SER A 752 -23.79 19.35 8.89
N ASP A 753 -22.60 18.95 8.47
CA ASP A 753 -21.36 19.69 8.70
C ASP A 753 -21.43 21.09 8.08
N VAL A 754 -20.82 22.03 8.79
CA VAL A 754 -20.61 23.41 8.36
C VAL A 754 -19.22 23.48 7.74
N GLU A 755 -19.18 23.53 6.42
CA GLU A 755 -17.95 23.59 5.62
C GLU A 755 -17.55 25.04 5.34
N VAL A 756 -16.26 25.34 5.43
CA VAL A 756 -15.62 26.60 5.02
C VAL A 756 -14.50 26.31 4.02
N GLU A 757 -13.93 27.35 3.40
CA GLU A 757 -12.82 27.23 2.43
C GLU A 757 -11.64 26.42 3.00
N ASP A 758 -11.41 26.53 4.31
CA ASP A 758 -10.29 25.90 5.02
C ASP A 758 -10.68 24.62 5.80
N GLY A 759 -11.79 23.95 5.48
CA GLY A 759 -12.17 22.64 6.07
C GLY A 759 -13.53 22.62 6.79
N VAL A 760 -13.74 21.63 7.68
CA VAL A 760 -15.01 21.43 8.40
C VAL A 760 -14.97 22.11 9.77
N LEU A 761 -15.90 23.05 10.02
CA LEU A 761 -16.03 23.70 11.34
C LEU A 761 -16.69 22.80 12.39
N GLY A 762 -17.70 22.01 12.00
CA GLY A 762 -18.53 21.21 12.90
C GLY A 762 -20.03 21.35 12.63
N GLN A 763 -20.88 21.06 13.61
CA GLN A 763 -22.35 20.98 13.46
C GLN A 763 -23.08 21.91 14.42
N VAL A 764 -24.19 22.50 13.96
CA VAL A 764 -25.14 23.19 14.83
C VAL A 764 -26.13 22.16 15.36
N SER A 765 -26.23 22.05 16.68
CA SER A 765 -27.23 21.22 17.34
C SER A 765 -28.32 22.10 17.95
N ALA A 766 -29.59 21.75 17.74
CA ALA A 766 -30.74 22.48 18.28
C ALA A 766 -31.79 21.55 18.90
N ARG A 767 -32.55 22.06 19.88
CA ARG A 767 -33.67 21.34 20.52
C ARG A 767 -34.80 22.27 20.97
N TRP A 768 -36.02 21.75 21.04
CA TRP A 768 -37.15 22.44 21.68
C TRP A 768 -37.11 22.31 23.20
N LEU A 769 -37.47 23.38 23.91
CA LEU A 769 -37.68 23.39 25.35
C LEU A 769 -39.19 23.38 25.69
N GLU A 770 -39.52 23.00 26.93
CA GLU A 770 -40.91 22.92 27.41
C GLU A 770 -41.65 24.27 27.35
N ASP A 771 -40.92 25.37 27.44
CA ASP A 771 -41.46 26.74 27.37
C ASP A 771 -41.57 27.28 25.94
N GLY A 772 -41.31 26.45 24.93
CA GLY A 772 -41.42 26.80 23.51
C GLY A 772 -40.20 27.52 22.93
N ARG A 773 -39.14 27.74 23.72
CA ARG A 773 -37.86 28.25 23.21
C ARG A 773 -37.09 27.16 22.47
N VAL A 774 -36.17 27.58 21.61
CA VAL A 774 -35.18 26.69 20.99
C VAL A 774 -33.84 26.95 21.66
N GLU A 775 -33.17 25.89 22.11
CA GLU A 775 -31.79 25.97 22.57
C GLU A 775 -30.87 25.46 21.46
N TRP A 776 -29.77 26.17 21.22
CA TRP A 776 -28.73 25.76 20.27
C TRP A 776 -27.36 25.63 20.93
N ARG A 777 -26.50 24.80 20.34
CA ARG A 777 -25.09 24.65 20.67
C ARG A 777 -24.30 24.33 19.40
N PHE A 778 -22.99 24.50 19.46
CA PHE A 778 -22.08 24.08 18.40
C PHE A 778 -21.30 22.85 18.86
N VAL A 779 -21.11 21.88 17.97
CA VAL A 779 -20.25 20.71 18.18
C VAL A 779 -19.14 20.83 17.15
N GLY A 780 -17.91 21.10 17.60
CA GLY A 780 -16.74 21.22 16.73
C GLY A 780 -16.44 19.91 16.00
N ALA A 781 -15.69 19.98 14.90
CA ALA A 781 -15.20 18.80 14.19
C ALA A 781 -14.38 17.86 15.09
N ASP A 782 -13.69 18.43 16.08
CA ASP A 782 -12.98 17.74 17.17
C ASP A 782 -13.89 17.10 18.23
N GLY A 783 -15.21 17.29 18.12
CA GLY A 783 -16.22 16.84 19.06
C GLY A 783 -16.42 17.76 20.27
N GLU A 784 -15.72 18.90 20.36
CA GLU A 784 -15.88 19.83 21.48
C GLU A 784 -17.25 20.54 21.41
N VAL A 785 -17.99 20.51 22.52
CA VAL A 785 -19.31 21.14 22.60
C VAL A 785 -19.18 22.56 23.14
N THR A 786 -19.48 23.55 22.30
CA THR A 786 -19.51 24.97 22.67
C THR A 786 -20.95 25.47 22.86
N GLU A 787 -21.23 26.02 24.04
CA GLU A 787 -22.50 26.66 24.37
C GLU A 787 -22.33 28.19 24.39
N PRO A 788 -22.90 28.94 23.42
CA PRO A 788 -22.77 30.39 23.43
C PRO A 788 -23.58 31.01 24.60
N ASP A 789 -23.09 32.11 25.18
CA ASP A 789 -23.81 32.87 26.22
C ASP A 789 -25.24 33.23 25.79
N VAL A 790 -25.43 33.61 24.52
CA VAL A 790 -26.77 33.76 23.91
C VAL A 790 -27.07 32.52 23.07
N ARG A 791 -27.69 31.53 23.72
CA ARG A 791 -28.02 30.22 23.11
C ARG A 791 -29.49 29.92 22.84
N PHE A 792 -30.37 30.89 23.06
CA PHE A 792 -31.81 30.66 23.03
C PHE A 792 -32.51 31.52 21.99
N LEU A 793 -33.35 30.88 21.17
CA LEU A 793 -34.38 31.55 20.38
C LEU A 793 -35.66 31.70 21.25
N PRO A 794 -36.18 32.92 21.46
CA PRO A 794 -37.43 33.12 22.18
C PRO A 794 -38.62 32.38 21.55
N ALA A 795 -39.63 32.04 22.37
CA ALA A 795 -40.82 31.34 21.89
C ALA A 795 -41.72 32.22 21.00
N ASP A 796 -41.57 33.54 21.07
CA ASP A 796 -42.38 34.55 20.39
C ASP A 796 -41.63 35.28 19.26
N VAL A 797 -40.63 34.62 18.65
CA VAL A 797 -39.86 35.23 17.56
C VAL A 797 -40.71 35.51 16.32
N PRO A 798 -40.59 36.71 15.72
CA PRO A 798 -41.26 37.02 14.47
C PRO A 798 -40.73 36.16 13.31
N GLU A 799 -41.66 35.63 12.51
CA GLU A 799 -41.34 34.83 11.32
C GLU A 799 -40.35 35.55 10.39
N GLY A 800 -39.35 34.82 9.89
CA GLY A 800 -38.40 35.30 8.91
C GLY A 800 -37.29 36.22 9.44
N VAL A 801 -37.29 36.57 10.72
CA VAL A 801 -36.23 37.37 11.36
C VAL A 801 -35.10 36.46 11.83
N TRP A 802 -33.87 36.82 11.48
CA TRP A 802 -32.66 36.11 11.91
C TRP A 802 -32.22 36.59 13.29
N PHE A 803 -31.98 35.64 14.17
CA PHE A 803 -31.39 35.84 15.49
C PHE A 803 -29.98 35.26 15.48
N GLN A 804 -29.10 35.85 16.27
CA GLN A 804 -27.69 35.48 16.32
C GLN A 804 -27.29 35.13 17.76
N SER A 805 -26.45 34.12 17.92
CA SER A 805 -25.82 33.81 19.19
C SER A 805 -24.75 34.84 19.57
N THR A 806 -24.12 34.69 20.73
CA THR A 806 -22.80 35.29 20.92
C THR A 806 -21.78 34.62 20.01
N ARG A 807 -20.69 35.33 19.79
CA ARG A 807 -19.59 34.90 18.93
C ARG A 807 -18.93 33.64 19.49
N ILE A 808 -18.73 32.68 18.60
CA ILE A 808 -18.00 31.44 18.80
C ILE A 808 -16.70 31.55 17.99
N VAL A 809 -15.66 30.86 18.44
CA VAL A 809 -14.41 30.70 17.72
C VAL A 809 -14.15 29.20 17.68
N ALA A 810 -14.08 28.63 16.49
CA ALA A 810 -13.68 27.24 16.29
C ALA A 810 -12.63 27.18 15.19
N THR A 811 -11.79 26.15 15.26
CA THR A 811 -10.76 25.88 14.26
C THR A 811 -11.30 24.80 13.34
N PRO A 812 -11.38 25.03 12.02
CA PRO A 812 -11.71 23.97 11.06
C PRO A 812 -10.75 22.77 11.18
N ASP A 813 -11.24 21.58 10.91
CA ASP A 813 -10.43 20.36 10.73
C ASP A 813 -10.33 20.02 9.23
N ASP A 814 -9.18 19.48 8.81
CA ASP A 814 -8.81 19.20 7.41
C ASP A 814 -9.61 18.03 6.80
#